data_AF-A0A672NJH6-F1
#
_entry.id   AF-A0A672NJH6-F1
#
_cell.length_a   1.000
_cell.length_b   1.000
_cell.length_c   1.000
_cell.angle_alpha   90.00
_cell.angle_beta   90.00
_cell.angle_gamma   90.00
#
_symmetry.space_group_name_H-M   'P 1'
#
loop_
_entity.id
_entity.type
_entity.pdbx_description
1 polymer ?
#
loop_
_entity_poly.entity_id
_entity_poly.type
_entity_poly.pdbx_seq_one_letter_code
_entity_poly.pdbx_strand_id
1 'polypeptide(L)'
;RQPSAVPMHNPRKEDNSEVLAPSEQTSTMKRLFGFEKEDISSWHRLVCLLSRPTDPASLGIFRFLFGMLMALDITQERGLSHLDYKYLDGAPVCRFPLFNFLKPLPMDWMFFVYFVMFLGAVGIMLGCFYRLACLMFISTYWYVFFLDKTTWNNHSYLYGLIGFQLSLMDANRYWSLDGIRNPRKRNAHVPLWNYTMLRTQIFIVYFIAGVKKLDADWVEGYSMKYLAHHWLFDPFKLILPVELINLMVVHGGGLILDLTAGYLLFFDATRPVAAFFVSYFHCMNSQLFSIGMFSYTMLATSPLFCYPDWPRRFFGRFPEFLQPILPFVSPAPIPSSSCVYPKPPSGSGEQQEEAHAAPKPTTLSFKHKFRAIFTILYIMEQFFLPYSHFLTAFTINVNTDSEPKQTSAQTFGRGKRFSHVEYVFTQSRRWKDHGDMLKQYATCLSENLPRFNISEPEIYFDIWVSINDRFQQRIFDPRVDLVKADWSPFRPNSWLMPLLVDLSPWRTKFEEIEGSLDNQTEVVFIADFPGLYLENFVSEDLGNTSVQVLEGLVNVEIVDEKKNYSLQPGEKMQIPAGAYHKVYTVSEGPSCYMYIYVNTTEAELQRNFTKLSELQEKVRNGTETEPLPPELQPLVTGLDDQDSDHSVIDPVVRLFLKRQKRMQEVKKRREASMVERFQRFASKKYYSIRRGFLMTAIALRNLAVGLPPLEQLTREVAYANMKEPETDQDERLKDEVGHGEL
;
A
#
# COMPACT_ATOMS: atom_id res chain seq x y z
N ARG A 1 -41.14 85.91 38.29
CA ARG A 1 -40.76 86.18 36.87
C ARG A 1 -40.35 84.86 36.24
N GLN A 2 -40.86 84.60 35.03
CA GLN A 2 -40.73 83.41 34.18
C GLN A 2 -39.28 83.05 33.77
N PRO A 3 -39.05 81.87 33.14
CA PRO A 3 -37.83 81.06 33.23
C PRO A 3 -36.78 81.39 32.17
N SER A 4 -35.58 80.83 32.33
CA SER A 4 -34.48 80.93 31.37
C SER A 4 -33.93 79.54 31.04
N ALA A 5 -33.83 79.24 29.74
CA ALA A 5 -33.41 77.96 29.17
C ALA A 5 -31.92 77.98 28.76
N VAL A 6 -31.24 76.85 29.06
CA VAL A 6 -30.19 76.08 28.31
C VAL A 6 -29.06 76.85 27.60
N PRO A 7 -27.79 76.42 27.78
CA PRO A 7 -27.14 75.64 26.71
C PRO A 7 -26.40 74.37 27.16
N MET A 8 -26.52 73.36 26.28
CA MET A 8 -25.79 72.10 26.07
C MET A 8 -24.51 71.80 26.88
N HIS A 9 -24.51 70.64 27.54
CA HIS A 9 -23.32 69.95 28.05
C HIS A 9 -23.12 68.65 27.25
N ASN A 10 -21.96 68.52 26.59
CA ASN A 10 -21.56 67.34 25.84
C ASN A 10 -20.40 66.66 26.60
N PRO A 11 -20.56 65.45 27.18
CA PRO A 11 -19.48 64.79 27.90
C PRO A 11 -18.52 64.09 26.93
N ARG A 12 -17.23 64.39 27.08
CA ARG A 12 -16.11 63.75 26.39
C ARG A 12 -16.09 62.25 26.71
N LYS A 13 -16.03 61.42 25.67
CA LYS A 13 -15.62 60.02 25.76
C LYS A 13 -14.17 59.96 26.24
N GLU A 14 -13.94 59.32 27.38
CA GLU A 14 -12.63 58.84 27.80
C GLU A 14 -12.24 57.66 26.89
N ASP A 15 -11.22 57.89 26.07
CA ASP A 15 -10.53 56.83 25.33
C ASP A 15 -9.62 56.09 26.31
N ASN A 16 -10.04 54.90 26.76
CA ASN A 16 -9.18 53.93 27.42
C ASN A 16 -8.16 53.40 26.41
N SER A 17 -7.06 54.12 26.26
CA SER A 17 -5.85 53.60 25.63
C SER A 17 -5.15 52.69 26.64
N GLU A 18 -5.46 51.39 26.57
CA GLU A 18 -4.60 50.35 27.16
C GLU A 18 -3.20 50.49 26.56
N VAL A 19 -2.27 50.95 27.39
CA VAL A 19 -0.84 50.97 27.09
C VAL A 19 -0.37 49.51 27.01
N LEU A 20 -0.33 48.97 25.79
CA LEU A 20 0.35 47.72 25.50
C LEU A 20 1.82 47.85 25.91
N ALA A 21 2.28 46.94 26.78
CA ALA A 21 3.69 46.73 27.08
C ALA A 21 4.48 46.51 25.78
N PRO A 22 5.74 46.97 25.70
CA PRO A 22 6.54 46.88 24.48
C PRO A 22 6.73 45.41 24.09
N SER A 23 6.32 45.07 22.87
CA SER A 23 6.48 43.75 22.30
C SER A 23 7.96 43.37 22.25
N GLU A 24 8.34 42.27 22.90
CA GLU A 24 9.60 41.60 22.60
C GLU A 24 9.61 41.32 21.09
N GLN A 25 10.46 42.00 20.34
CA GLN A 25 10.66 41.74 18.91
C GLN A 25 11.21 40.32 18.77
N THR A 26 10.32 39.34 18.61
CA THR A 26 10.70 37.95 18.35
C THR A 26 11.48 37.88 17.05
N SER A 27 12.68 37.30 17.09
CA SER A 27 13.53 37.17 15.90
C SER A 27 12.79 36.46 14.76
N THR A 28 13.13 36.80 13.51
CA THR A 28 12.54 36.15 12.32
C THR A 28 12.70 34.62 12.37
N MET A 29 13.83 34.14 12.90
CA MET A 29 14.11 32.72 13.07
C MET A 29 13.17 32.07 14.09
N LYS A 30 12.95 32.70 15.24
CA LYS A 30 11.99 32.21 16.25
C LYS A 30 10.57 32.20 15.73
N ARG A 31 10.20 33.20 14.92
CA ARG A 31 8.90 33.26 14.25
C ARG A 31 8.71 32.16 13.21
N LEU A 32 9.75 31.81 12.44
CA LEU A 32 9.65 30.81 11.35
C LEU A 32 9.82 29.37 11.82
N PHE A 33 10.75 29.12 12.75
CA PHE A 33 11.15 27.77 13.16
C PHE A 33 10.73 27.43 14.59
N GLY A 34 10.28 28.41 15.39
CA GLY A 34 9.87 28.20 16.78
C GLY A 34 11.04 28.04 17.77
N PHE A 35 12.28 28.28 17.35
CA PHE A 35 13.50 28.27 18.16
C PHE A 35 14.53 29.27 17.62
N GLU A 36 15.53 29.64 18.43
CA GLU A 36 16.59 30.58 18.08
C GLU A 36 17.90 29.85 17.71
N LYS A 37 18.82 30.48 16.96
CA LYS A 37 20.11 29.85 16.57
C LYS A 37 20.92 29.47 17.81
N GLU A 38 20.78 30.31 18.83
CA GLU A 38 21.34 30.18 20.16
C GLU A 38 20.92 28.89 20.87
N ASP A 39 19.75 28.32 20.55
CA ASP A 39 19.24 27.10 21.18
C ASP A 39 19.99 25.84 20.72
N ILE A 40 20.61 25.88 19.53
CA ILE A 40 21.37 24.75 18.95
C ILE A 40 22.88 24.91 19.18
N SER A 41 23.34 26.07 19.64
CA SER A 41 24.77 26.38 19.77
C SER A 41 25.53 25.54 20.79
N SER A 42 24.83 24.90 21.74
CA SER A 42 25.45 24.06 22.77
C SER A 42 24.58 22.86 23.13
N TRP A 43 25.22 21.76 23.54
CA TRP A 43 24.53 20.56 23.99
C TRP A 43 23.50 20.85 25.09
N HIS A 44 23.85 21.70 26.07
CA HIS A 44 22.94 22.06 27.16
C HIS A 44 21.66 22.72 26.64
N ARG A 45 21.80 23.70 25.75
CA ARG A 45 20.64 24.42 25.18
C ARG A 45 19.80 23.53 24.28
N LEU A 46 20.42 22.63 23.51
CA LEU A 46 19.69 21.67 22.68
C LEU A 46 18.82 20.73 23.54
N VAL A 47 19.37 20.23 24.65
CA VAL A 47 18.59 19.38 25.57
C VAL A 47 17.45 20.17 26.22
N CYS A 48 17.68 21.44 26.57
CA CYS A 48 16.63 22.33 27.06
C CYS A 48 15.53 22.56 26.00
N LEU A 49 15.90 22.80 24.75
CA LEU A 49 14.96 22.98 23.64
C LEU A 49 14.10 21.73 23.44
N LEU A 50 14.72 20.56 23.34
CA LEU A 50 14.01 19.28 23.17
C LEU A 50 13.13 18.91 24.37
N SER A 51 13.47 19.42 25.56
CA SER A 51 12.71 19.21 26.79
C SER A 51 11.74 20.35 27.12
N ARG A 52 11.58 21.31 26.20
CA ARG A 52 10.69 22.47 26.40
C ARG A 52 9.23 22.02 26.59
N PRO A 53 8.50 22.56 27.58
CA PRO A 53 7.09 22.25 27.77
C PRO A 53 6.26 22.64 26.55
N THR A 54 5.42 21.72 26.09
CA THR A 54 4.53 21.88 24.94
C THR A 54 3.14 21.34 25.29
N ASP A 55 2.08 21.93 24.73
CA ASP A 55 0.70 21.48 24.94
C ASP A 55 0.52 20.01 24.48
N PRO A 56 -0.10 19.13 25.29
CA PRO A 56 -0.30 17.73 24.94
C PRO A 56 -1.46 17.48 23.96
N ALA A 57 -2.28 18.48 23.61
CA ALA A 57 -3.55 18.30 22.93
C ALA A 57 -3.41 17.63 21.55
N SER A 58 -2.60 18.19 20.66
CA SER A 58 -2.39 17.65 19.30
C SER A 58 -1.88 16.20 19.33
N LEU A 59 -0.92 15.90 20.22
CA LEU A 59 -0.39 14.55 20.40
C LEU A 59 -1.46 13.55 20.89
N GLY A 60 -2.36 13.99 21.79
CA GLY A 60 -3.47 13.17 22.27
C GLY A 60 -4.51 12.86 21.18
N ILE A 61 -4.83 13.82 20.31
CA ILE A 61 -5.71 13.59 19.15
C ILE A 61 -5.06 12.66 18.13
N PHE A 62 -3.77 12.88 17.81
CA PHE A 62 -3.04 11.97 16.94
C PHE A 62 -3.04 10.53 17.45
N ARG A 63 -2.76 10.34 18.75
CA ARG A 63 -2.84 9.02 19.40
C ARG A 63 -4.21 8.38 19.23
N PHE A 64 -5.29 9.12 19.46
CA PHE A 64 -6.66 8.62 19.30
C PHE A 64 -6.91 8.18 17.84
N LEU A 65 -6.62 9.05 16.87
CA LEU A 65 -6.83 8.75 15.45
C LEU A 65 -5.98 7.58 14.98
N PHE A 66 -4.69 7.53 15.35
CA PHE A 66 -3.80 6.42 15.01
C PHE A 66 -4.32 5.10 15.58
N GLY A 67 -4.68 5.06 16.88
CA GLY A 67 -5.22 3.84 17.50
C GLY A 67 -6.53 3.37 16.86
N MET A 68 -7.42 4.31 16.49
CA MET A 68 -8.66 4.01 15.77
C MET A 68 -8.39 3.40 14.39
N LEU A 69 -7.50 4.02 13.62
CA LEU A 69 -7.12 3.52 12.31
C LEU A 69 -6.46 2.14 12.41
N MET A 70 -5.58 1.92 13.38
CA MET A 70 -4.98 0.60 13.62
C MET A 70 -6.00 -0.45 14.04
N ALA A 71 -7.02 -0.10 14.83
CA ALA A 71 -8.09 -1.03 15.18
C ALA A 71 -8.88 -1.48 13.93
N LEU A 72 -9.19 -0.55 13.02
CA LEU A 72 -9.83 -0.87 11.74
C LEU A 72 -8.92 -1.71 10.83
N ASP A 73 -7.67 -1.30 10.74
CA ASP A 73 -6.62 -1.94 9.96
C ASP A 73 -6.41 -3.42 10.31
N ILE A 74 -6.39 -3.73 11.62
CA ILE A 74 -6.26 -5.10 12.12
C ILE A 74 -7.42 -5.99 11.65
N THR A 75 -8.64 -5.45 11.69
CA THR A 75 -9.86 -6.19 11.30
C THR A 75 -9.96 -6.43 9.79
N GLN A 76 -9.44 -5.50 8.98
CA GLN A 76 -9.62 -5.48 7.53
C GLN A 76 -8.35 -5.88 6.80
N GLU A 77 -7.35 -5.01 6.75
CA GLU A 77 -6.15 -5.17 5.91
C GLU A 77 -5.19 -6.26 6.44
N ARG A 78 -5.01 -6.36 7.76
CA ARG A 78 -4.15 -7.41 8.34
C ARG A 78 -4.83 -8.78 8.39
N GLY A 79 -6.13 -8.81 8.07
CA GLY A 79 -6.87 -10.03 7.79
C GLY A 79 -7.37 -10.80 9.01
N LEU A 80 -7.68 -10.15 10.14
CA LEU A 80 -8.35 -10.86 11.26
C LEU A 80 -9.65 -11.54 10.80
N SER A 81 -10.38 -10.90 9.89
CA SER A 81 -11.61 -11.42 9.31
C SER A 81 -11.42 -12.59 8.35
N HIS A 82 -10.19 -12.90 7.90
CA HIS A 82 -9.88 -13.97 6.95
C HIS A 82 -8.60 -14.75 7.34
N LEU A 83 -8.32 -14.81 8.66
CA LEU A 83 -7.06 -15.32 9.20
C LEU A 83 -6.84 -16.81 8.87
N ASP A 84 -7.92 -17.57 8.84
CA ASP A 84 -7.97 -18.99 8.48
C ASP A 84 -7.59 -19.23 7.01
N TYR A 85 -8.07 -18.39 6.10
CA TYR A 85 -7.67 -18.45 4.68
C TYR A 85 -6.22 -18.02 4.45
N LYS A 86 -5.72 -17.09 5.28
CA LYS A 86 -4.34 -16.60 5.19
C LYS A 86 -3.32 -17.65 5.66
N TYR A 87 -3.58 -18.26 6.82
CA TYR A 87 -2.60 -19.17 7.43
C TYR A 87 -2.84 -20.63 7.12
N LEU A 88 -4.02 -21.07 6.66
CA LEU A 88 -4.30 -22.45 6.22
C LEU A 88 -3.66 -23.52 7.11
N ASP A 89 -4.17 -23.68 8.33
CA ASP A 89 -3.57 -24.58 9.32
C ASP A 89 -3.43 -26.01 8.78
N GLY A 90 -2.28 -26.64 9.05
CA GLY A 90 -1.99 -28.02 8.61
C GLY A 90 -1.71 -28.22 7.11
N ALA A 91 -1.91 -27.23 6.24
CA ALA A 91 -1.58 -27.35 4.82
C ALA A 91 -0.07 -27.15 4.57
N PRO A 92 0.54 -27.90 3.63
CA PRO A 92 1.95 -27.74 3.25
C PRO A 92 2.17 -26.46 2.44
N VAL A 93 2.05 -25.30 3.08
CA VAL A 93 2.20 -24.00 2.42
C VAL A 93 3.61 -23.45 2.64
N CYS A 94 4.26 -23.05 1.55
CA CYS A 94 5.49 -22.30 1.56
C CYS A 94 5.25 -20.87 2.04
N ARG A 95 6.01 -20.47 3.06
CA ARG A 95 5.92 -19.15 3.68
C ARG A 95 7.26 -18.45 3.60
N PHE A 96 7.21 -17.13 3.73
CA PHE A 96 8.36 -16.26 3.50
C PHE A 96 8.66 -15.40 4.74
N PRO A 97 9.04 -15.99 5.89
CA PRO A 97 9.38 -15.21 7.08
C PRO A 97 10.70 -14.46 6.87
N LEU A 98 10.88 -13.35 7.57
CA LEU A 98 12.18 -12.65 7.60
C LEU A 98 13.27 -13.54 8.23
N PHE A 99 12.90 -14.28 9.27
CA PHE A 99 13.77 -15.21 9.96
C PHE A 99 13.23 -16.63 9.83
N ASN A 100 14.01 -17.54 9.26
CA ASN A 100 13.57 -18.91 8.94
C ASN A 100 13.08 -19.73 10.16
N PHE A 101 13.47 -19.35 11.38
CA PHE A 101 12.99 -19.99 12.61
C PHE A 101 11.58 -19.54 13.02
N LEU A 102 11.08 -18.41 12.51
CA LEU A 102 9.73 -17.93 12.79
C LEU A 102 8.72 -18.76 12.01
N LYS A 103 7.79 -19.37 12.74
CA LYS A 103 6.67 -20.13 12.19
C LYS A 103 5.37 -19.59 12.80
N PRO A 104 4.26 -19.59 12.04
CA PRO A 104 2.97 -19.24 12.61
C PRO A 104 2.63 -20.19 13.76
N LEU A 105 1.96 -19.65 14.78
CA LEU A 105 1.40 -20.45 15.86
C LEU A 105 0.19 -21.26 15.32
N PRO A 106 -0.27 -22.29 16.04
CA PRO A 106 -1.54 -22.95 15.71
C PRO A 106 -2.68 -21.93 15.57
N MET A 107 -3.69 -22.24 14.75
CA MET A 107 -4.68 -21.25 14.31
C MET A 107 -5.35 -20.48 15.47
N ASP A 108 -5.77 -21.16 16.52
CA ASP A 108 -6.43 -20.52 17.67
C ASP A 108 -5.50 -19.53 18.39
N TRP A 109 -4.21 -19.85 18.50
CA TRP A 109 -3.19 -18.94 19.05
C TRP A 109 -2.93 -17.74 18.14
N MET A 110 -3.03 -17.90 16.83
CA MET A 110 -2.94 -16.77 15.90
C MET A 110 -4.12 -15.80 16.08
N PHE A 111 -5.34 -16.31 16.28
CA PHE A 111 -6.48 -15.46 16.66
C PHE A 111 -6.24 -14.74 17.98
N PHE A 112 -5.65 -15.40 18.98
CA PHE A 112 -5.28 -14.76 20.25
C PHE A 112 -4.24 -13.64 20.07
N VAL A 113 -3.20 -13.85 19.26
CA VAL A 113 -2.20 -12.82 18.94
C VAL A 113 -2.85 -11.59 18.30
N TYR A 114 -3.74 -11.80 17.33
CA TYR A 114 -4.45 -10.69 16.68
C TYR A 114 -5.42 -9.99 17.64
N PHE A 115 -6.06 -10.73 18.54
CA PHE A 115 -6.92 -10.15 19.57
C PHE A 115 -6.13 -9.27 20.55
N VAL A 116 -4.95 -9.72 21.00
CA VAL A 116 -4.04 -8.91 21.82
C VAL A 116 -3.59 -7.66 21.07
N MET A 117 -3.27 -7.78 19.77
CA MET A 117 -2.93 -6.65 18.91
C MET A 117 -4.09 -5.64 18.83
N PHE A 118 -5.31 -6.12 18.64
CA PHE A 118 -6.53 -5.30 18.55
C PHE A 118 -6.81 -4.57 19.87
N LEU A 119 -6.74 -5.26 21.01
CA LEU A 119 -6.87 -4.65 22.33
C LEU A 119 -5.77 -3.60 22.58
N GLY A 120 -4.54 -3.87 22.12
CA GLY A 120 -3.45 -2.90 22.15
C GLY A 120 -3.79 -1.63 21.37
N ALA A 121 -4.30 -1.75 20.13
CA ALA A 121 -4.72 -0.62 19.31
C ALA A 121 -5.86 0.19 19.95
N VAL A 122 -6.89 -0.47 20.48
CA VAL A 122 -7.99 0.17 21.21
C VAL A 122 -7.49 0.84 22.51
N GLY A 123 -6.58 0.20 23.24
CA GLY A 123 -5.93 0.77 24.42
C GLY A 123 -5.10 2.01 24.09
N ILE A 124 -4.40 2.02 22.94
CA ILE A 124 -3.72 3.21 22.41
C ILE A 124 -4.76 4.28 22.08
N MET A 125 -5.85 3.95 21.38
CA MET A 125 -6.94 4.88 20.99
C MET A 125 -7.61 5.55 22.19
N LEU A 126 -7.84 4.82 23.28
CA LEU A 126 -8.46 5.37 24.49
C LEU A 126 -7.43 5.95 25.48
N GLY A 127 -6.14 5.67 25.28
CA GLY A 127 -5.07 6.01 26.21
C GLY A 127 -5.27 5.31 27.56
N CYS A 128 -5.71 4.05 27.53
CA CYS A 128 -5.99 3.21 28.70
C CYS A 128 -4.85 2.24 28.93
N PHE A 129 -4.26 2.23 30.14
CA PHE A 129 -3.05 1.46 30.42
C PHE A 129 -1.99 1.68 29.34
N TYR A 130 -1.82 2.94 28.93
CA TYR A 130 -1.23 3.31 27.64
C TYR A 130 0.11 2.61 27.32
N ARG A 131 1.02 2.53 28.30
CA ARG A 131 2.33 1.88 28.09
C ARG A 131 2.20 0.37 27.86
N LEU A 132 1.28 -0.29 28.56
CA LEU A 132 0.96 -1.70 28.34
C LEU A 132 0.26 -1.90 27.00
N ALA A 133 -0.69 -1.03 26.64
CA ALA A 133 -1.37 -1.08 25.35
C ALA A 133 -0.39 -0.93 24.17
N CYS A 134 0.57 -0.01 24.27
CA CYS A 134 1.67 0.08 23.31
C CYS A 134 2.48 -1.21 23.25
N LEU A 135 2.89 -1.79 24.38
CA LEU A 135 3.66 -3.04 24.40
C LEU A 135 2.89 -4.20 23.75
N MET A 136 1.61 -4.35 24.10
CA MET A 136 0.72 -5.35 23.50
C MET A 136 0.67 -5.17 21.98
N PHE A 137 0.42 -3.95 21.50
CA PHE A 137 0.38 -3.66 20.07
C PHE A 137 1.72 -3.94 19.38
N ILE A 138 2.84 -3.35 19.84
CA ILE A 138 4.12 -3.47 19.10
C ILE A 138 4.64 -4.90 19.06
N SER A 139 4.49 -5.66 20.16
CA SER A 139 5.04 -7.01 20.25
C SER A 139 4.35 -7.95 19.28
N THR A 140 3.01 -7.92 19.26
CA THR A 140 2.22 -8.72 18.30
C THR A 140 2.35 -8.19 16.87
N TYR A 141 2.44 -6.87 16.68
CA TYR A 141 2.54 -6.26 15.35
C TYR A 141 3.83 -6.67 14.65
N TRP A 142 4.98 -6.53 15.32
CA TRP A 142 6.27 -6.92 14.76
C TRP A 142 6.39 -8.42 14.56
N TYR A 143 5.81 -9.23 15.45
CA TYR A 143 5.72 -10.67 15.26
C TYR A 143 4.98 -11.02 13.95
N VAL A 144 3.76 -10.49 13.76
CA VAL A 144 2.96 -10.71 12.54
C VAL A 144 3.67 -10.15 11.31
N PHE A 145 4.32 -8.99 11.43
CA PHE A 145 5.11 -8.41 10.35
C PHE A 145 6.24 -9.36 9.94
N PHE A 146 7.06 -9.86 10.87
CA PHE A 146 8.19 -10.73 10.52
C PHE A 146 7.82 -12.13 10.03
N LEU A 147 6.58 -12.59 10.26
CA LEU A 147 6.10 -13.90 9.81
C LEU A 147 5.94 -14.03 8.29
N ASP A 148 5.66 -12.94 7.58
CA ASP A 148 5.28 -13.02 6.16
C ASP A 148 5.68 -11.78 5.35
N LYS A 149 6.82 -11.91 4.66
CA LYS A 149 7.40 -10.89 3.76
C LYS A 149 6.50 -10.58 2.58
N THR A 150 5.62 -11.49 2.16
CA THR A 150 4.79 -11.28 0.97
C THR A 150 3.83 -10.10 1.15
N THR A 151 3.39 -9.87 2.39
CA THR A 151 2.47 -8.79 2.78
C THR A 151 3.17 -7.48 3.15
N TRP A 152 4.50 -7.40 3.04
CA TRP A 152 5.24 -6.21 3.44
C TRP A 152 4.98 -5.03 2.52
N ASN A 153 4.71 -3.88 3.15
CA ASN A 153 4.62 -2.60 2.49
C ASN A 153 5.36 -1.57 3.35
N ASN A 154 5.95 -0.56 2.71
CA ASN A 154 6.64 0.57 3.36
C ASN A 154 5.77 1.22 4.46
N HIS A 155 4.46 1.26 4.26
CA HIS A 155 3.53 1.85 5.23
C HIS A 155 3.27 0.96 6.44
N SER A 156 3.28 -0.37 6.26
CA SER A 156 3.22 -1.31 7.38
C SER A 156 4.44 -1.15 8.29
N TYR A 157 5.62 -0.95 7.70
CA TYR A 157 6.81 -0.60 8.46
C TYR A 157 6.65 0.73 9.23
N LEU A 158 6.12 1.77 8.57
CA LEU A 158 5.82 3.07 9.21
C LEU A 158 4.88 2.94 10.43
N TYR A 159 3.86 2.10 10.37
CA TYR A 159 2.95 1.91 11.52
C TYR A 159 3.65 1.24 12.71
N GLY A 160 4.52 0.27 12.43
CA GLY A 160 5.39 -0.34 13.44
C GLY A 160 6.32 0.70 14.09
N LEU A 161 6.90 1.59 13.29
CA LEU A 161 7.73 2.70 13.79
C LEU A 161 6.92 3.69 14.64
N ILE A 162 5.75 4.12 14.18
CA ILE A 162 4.87 5.03 14.95
C ILE A 162 4.44 4.35 16.26
N GLY A 163 4.08 3.07 16.23
CA GLY A 163 3.76 2.29 17.43
C GLY A 163 4.92 2.24 18.42
N PHE A 164 6.14 2.00 17.93
CA PHE A 164 7.36 2.05 18.73
C PHE A 164 7.63 3.45 19.31
N GLN A 165 7.49 4.51 18.51
CA GLN A 165 7.62 5.89 18.95
C GLN A 165 6.62 6.25 20.06
N LEU A 166 5.34 5.90 19.87
CA LEU A 166 4.30 6.09 20.88
C LEU A 166 4.65 5.35 22.18
N SER A 167 5.23 4.14 22.10
CA SER A 167 5.63 3.39 23.31
C SER A 167 6.62 4.16 24.20
N LEU A 168 7.40 5.08 23.62
CA LEU A 168 8.39 5.92 24.31
C LEU A 168 7.81 7.28 24.74
N MET A 169 6.86 7.82 23.98
CA MET A 169 6.26 9.14 24.19
C MET A 169 5.22 9.20 25.32
N ASP A 170 4.87 10.42 25.73
CA ASP A 170 3.85 10.69 26.74
C ASP A 170 2.51 11.12 26.08
N ALA A 171 2.00 10.34 25.12
CA ALA A 171 0.75 10.69 24.40
C ALA A 171 -0.54 10.45 25.22
N ASN A 172 -0.43 9.88 26.42
CA ASN A 172 -1.54 9.65 27.35
C ASN A 172 -1.86 10.85 28.25
N ARG A 173 -1.27 12.03 28.02
CA ARG A 173 -1.52 13.22 28.86
C ARG A 173 -2.77 14.00 28.46
N TYR A 174 -3.33 13.78 27.27
CA TYR A 174 -4.54 14.46 26.80
C TYR A 174 -5.59 13.49 26.27
N TRP A 175 -6.85 13.77 26.59
CA TRP A 175 -8.05 13.02 26.19
C TRP A 175 -7.88 11.49 26.32
N SER A 176 -7.49 11.04 27.52
CA SER A 176 -7.13 9.65 27.83
C SER A 176 -7.80 9.13 29.09
N LEU A 177 -8.07 7.82 29.14
CA LEU A 177 -8.56 7.15 30.36
C LEU A 177 -7.50 7.14 31.48
N ASP A 178 -6.22 7.06 31.14
CA ASP A 178 -5.10 7.21 32.08
C ASP A 178 -5.13 8.56 32.83
N GLY A 179 -5.50 9.64 32.13
CA GLY A 179 -5.62 10.98 32.71
C GLY A 179 -6.84 11.12 33.61
N ILE A 180 -7.94 10.46 33.26
CA ILE A 180 -9.13 10.40 34.13
C ILE A 180 -8.80 9.67 35.44
N ARG A 181 -8.08 8.54 35.36
CA ARG A 181 -7.68 7.75 36.53
C ARG A 181 -6.60 8.42 37.39
N ASN A 182 -5.69 9.20 36.80
CA ASN A 182 -4.61 9.87 37.51
C ASN A 182 -4.55 11.37 37.17
N PRO A 183 -5.02 12.25 38.07
CA PRO A 183 -5.01 13.69 37.87
C PRO A 183 -3.64 14.30 37.55
N ARG A 184 -2.53 13.68 37.99
CA ARG A 184 -1.17 14.16 37.68
C ARG A 184 -0.79 13.98 36.20
N LYS A 185 -1.42 13.04 35.50
CA LYS A 185 -1.21 12.82 34.06
C LYS A 185 -2.13 13.71 33.22
N ARG A 186 -3.29 14.06 33.76
CA ARG A 186 -4.35 14.80 33.06
C ARG A 186 -3.86 16.19 32.65
N ASN A 187 -3.89 16.45 31.36
CA ASN A 187 -3.45 17.70 30.75
C ASN A 187 -2.03 18.14 31.17
N ALA A 188 -1.14 17.20 31.49
CA ALA A 188 0.25 17.55 31.81
C ALA A 188 1.04 17.87 30.54
N HIS A 189 1.95 18.85 30.61
CA HIS A 189 2.85 19.19 29.51
C HIS A 189 3.64 17.98 29.00
N VAL A 190 3.93 17.97 27.70
CA VAL A 190 4.84 17.03 27.05
C VAL A 190 6.08 17.76 26.54
N PRO A 191 7.25 17.12 26.55
CA PRO A 191 8.46 17.72 26.01
C PRO A 191 8.41 17.79 24.48
N LEU A 192 9.06 18.81 23.91
CA LEU A 192 9.06 19.09 22.47
C LEU A 192 9.53 17.91 21.60
N TRP A 193 10.48 17.10 22.08
CA TRP A 193 11.02 15.96 21.32
C TRP A 193 9.95 14.96 20.88
N ASN A 194 8.83 14.82 21.62
CA ASN A 194 7.70 13.97 21.22
C ASN A 194 7.15 14.39 19.84
N TYR A 195 7.00 15.70 19.62
CA TYR A 195 6.54 16.25 18.36
C TYR A 195 7.65 16.24 17.31
N THR A 196 8.89 16.57 17.68
CA THR A 196 10.04 16.55 16.76
C THR A 196 10.20 15.18 16.11
N MET A 197 10.18 14.10 16.90
CA MET A 197 10.37 12.74 16.38
C MET A 197 9.26 12.32 15.41
N LEU A 198 7.98 12.58 15.73
CA LEU A 198 6.85 12.28 14.83
C LEU A 198 6.89 13.13 13.56
N ARG A 199 7.09 14.45 13.68
CA ARG A 199 7.14 15.36 12.53
C ARG A 199 8.30 15.02 11.60
N THR A 200 9.47 14.70 12.16
CA THR A 200 10.63 14.28 11.36
C THR A 200 10.38 12.92 10.69
N GLN A 201 9.74 11.96 11.36
CA GLN A 201 9.37 10.69 10.72
C GLN A 201 8.48 10.91 9.50
N ILE A 202 7.44 11.73 9.62
CA ILE A 202 6.52 12.04 8.52
C ILE A 202 7.22 12.86 7.42
N PHE A 203 8.09 13.79 7.79
CA PHE A 203 8.93 14.52 6.84
C PHE A 203 9.79 13.56 6.01
N ILE A 204 10.48 12.60 6.66
CA ILE A 204 11.34 11.62 5.98
C ILE A 204 10.53 10.78 4.98
N VAL A 205 9.30 10.39 5.32
CA VAL A 205 8.43 9.62 4.42
C VAL A 205 8.18 10.39 3.11
N TYR A 206 7.79 11.66 3.17
CA TYR A 206 7.60 12.47 1.96
C TYR A 206 8.91 12.70 1.22
N PHE A 207 9.93 13.18 1.93
CA PHE A 207 11.18 13.57 1.31
C PHE A 207 11.87 12.40 0.61
N ILE A 208 11.98 11.23 1.25
CA ILE A 208 12.58 10.04 0.66
C ILE A 208 11.69 9.46 -0.46
N ALA A 209 10.37 9.56 -0.37
CA ALA A 209 9.48 9.20 -1.48
C ALA A 209 9.74 10.09 -2.71
N GLY A 210 9.96 11.40 -2.51
CA GLY A 210 10.32 12.33 -3.57
C GLY A 210 11.71 12.07 -4.15
N VAL A 211 12.71 11.79 -3.30
CA VAL A 211 14.06 11.42 -3.75
C VAL A 211 14.03 10.13 -4.58
N LYS A 212 13.22 9.14 -4.21
CA LYS A 212 13.07 7.91 -4.99
C LYS A 212 12.46 8.16 -6.37
N LYS A 213 11.55 9.12 -6.50
CA LYS A 213 10.90 9.54 -7.76
C LYS A 213 11.80 10.37 -8.69
N LEU A 214 13.06 10.61 -8.32
CA LEU A 214 14.05 11.24 -9.21
C LEU A 214 14.67 10.26 -10.20
N ASP A 215 14.29 8.98 -10.14
CA ASP A 215 14.71 7.99 -11.13
C ASP A 215 14.16 8.33 -12.53
N ALA A 216 14.89 7.89 -13.56
CA ALA A 216 14.54 8.21 -14.95
C ALA A 216 13.16 7.65 -15.35
N ASP A 217 12.77 6.47 -14.84
CA ASP A 217 11.47 5.88 -15.22
C ASP A 217 10.30 6.69 -14.67
N TRP A 218 10.41 7.29 -13.49
CA TRP A 218 9.40 8.20 -12.96
C TRP A 218 9.43 9.55 -13.67
N VAL A 219 10.61 10.17 -13.82
CA VAL A 219 10.72 11.53 -14.40
C VAL A 219 10.27 11.56 -15.86
N GLU A 220 10.51 10.50 -16.61
CA GLU A 220 10.10 10.37 -18.02
C GLU A 220 8.65 9.87 -18.20
N GLY A 221 7.99 9.45 -17.11
CA GLY A 221 6.57 9.06 -17.14
C GLY A 221 6.28 7.61 -17.54
N TYR A 222 7.30 6.73 -17.49
CA TYR A 222 7.17 5.31 -17.81
C TYR A 222 6.64 4.47 -16.64
N SER A 223 6.74 4.96 -15.41
CA SER A 223 6.11 4.30 -14.26
C SER A 223 4.59 4.49 -14.31
N MET A 224 3.77 3.48 -14.04
CA MET A 224 2.31 3.64 -13.93
C MET A 224 1.66 4.42 -15.10
N LYS A 225 2.13 4.23 -16.35
CA LYS A 225 1.76 5.03 -17.54
C LYS A 225 0.25 5.18 -17.75
N TYR A 226 -0.52 4.15 -17.41
CA TYR A 226 -1.97 4.14 -17.59
C TYR A 226 -2.76 4.92 -16.53
N LEU A 227 -2.11 5.41 -15.47
CA LEU A 227 -2.80 6.05 -14.35
C LEU A 227 -3.57 7.32 -14.76
N ALA A 228 -3.06 8.07 -15.75
CA ALA A 228 -3.70 9.26 -16.28
C ALA A 228 -5.05 8.98 -16.99
N HIS A 229 -5.33 7.73 -17.36
CA HIS A 229 -6.61 7.33 -17.96
C HIS A 229 -7.74 7.26 -16.92
N HIS A 230 -7.41 7.19 -15.62
CA HIS A 230 -8.40 7.11 -14.55
C HIS A 230 -9.32 8.35 -14.52
N TRP A 231 -10.60 8.16 -14.17
CA TRP A 231 -11.64 9.21 -14.20
C TRP A 231 -11.33 10.44 -13.33
N LEU A 232 -10.50 10.27 -12.29
CA LEU A 232 -10.05 11.37 -11.43
C LEU A 232 -9.31 12.47 -12.20
N PHE A 233 -8.73 12.12 -13.34
CA PHE A 233 -8.00 13.06 -14.19
C PHE A 233 -8.85 13.63 -15.34
N ASP A 234 -10.11 13.21 -15.49
CA ASP A 234 -11.02 13.72 -16.54
C ASP A 234 -11.14 15.25 -16.57
N PRO A 235 -11.16 15.98 -15.43
CA PRO A 235 -11.15 17.44 -15.46
C PRO A 235 -9.94 18.04 -16.18
N PHE A 236 -8.77 17.38 -16.11
CA PHE A 236 -7.56 17.80 -16.82
C PHE A 236 -7.61 17.45 -18.31
N LYS A 237 -8.29 16.36 -18.68
CA LYS A 237 -8.47 15.93 -20.08
C LYS A 237 -9.26 16.92 -20.94
N LEU A 238 -9.98 17.85 -20.31
CA LEU A 238 -10.65 18.96 -20.99
C LEU A 238 -9.66 20.00 -21.57
N ILE A 239 -8.43 20.04 -21.06
CA ILE A 239 -7.45 21.11 -21.33
C ILE A 239 -6.13 20.53 -21.86
N LEU A 240 -5.74 19.33 -21.43
CA LEU A 240 -4.46 18.72 -21.75
C LEU A 240 -4.66 17.33 -22.38
N PRO A 241 -3.77 16.92 -23.31
CA PRO A 241 -3.73 15.55 -23.80
C PRO A 241 -3.28 14.60 -22.68
N VAL A 242 -3.67 13.32 -22.79
CA VAL A 242 -3.50 12.33 -21.71
C VAL A 242 -2.03 12.10 -21.39
N GLU A 243 -1.16 12.14 -22.39
CA GLU A 243 0.28 11.97 -22.28
C GLU A 243 0.90 13.09 -21.44
N LEU A 244 0.45 14.33 -21.63
CA LEU A 244 0.92 15.48 -20.86
C LEU A 244 0.36 15.47 -19.44
N ILE A 245 -0.87 14.97 -19.23
CA ILE A 245 -1.41 14.74 -17.90
C ILE A 245 -0.57 13.71 -17.15
N ASN A 246 -0.22 12.61 -17.81
CA ASN A 246 0.66 11.59 -17.24
C ASN A 246 2.00 12.20 -16.81
N LEU A 247 2.68 12.91 -17.71
CA LEU A 247 4.01 13.46 -17.41
C LEU A 247 3.98 14.60 -16.38
N MET A 248 3.09 15.58 -16.56
CA MET A 248 3.13 16.82 -15.75
C MET A 248 2.33 16.71 -14.46
N VAL A 249 1.11 16.17 -14.51
CA VAL A 249 0.19 16.15 -13.36
C VAL A 249 0.51 14.96 -12.46
N VAL A 250 0.60 13.76 -13.03
CA VAL A 250 0.85 12.54 -12.25
C VAL A 250 2.30 12.49 -11.80
N HIS A 251 3.25 12.47 -12.73
CA HIS A 251 4.67 12.29 -12.42
C HIS A 251 5.31 13.55 -11.86
N GLY A 252 5.20 14.67 -12.57
CA GLY A 252 5.73 15.96 -12.13
C GLY A 252 5.09 16.45 -10.83
N GLY A 253 3.75 16.46 -10.76
CA GLY A 253 3.01 16.85 -9.57
C GLY A 253 3.29 15.97 -8.36
N GLY A 254 3.31 14.64 -8.53
CA GLY A 254 3.67 13.70 -7.48
C GLY A 254 5.10 13.89 -6.96
N LEU A 255 6.06 14.09 -7.85
CA LEU A 255 7.47 14.34 -7.51
C LEU A 255 7.64 15.66 -6.72
N ILE A 256 7.10 16.77 -7.24
CA ILE A 256 7.22 18.09 -6.61
C ILE A 256 6.56 18.07 -5.23
N LEU A 257 5.36 17.48 -5.13
CA LEU A 257 4.65 17.41 -3.86
C LEU A 257 5.46 16.63 -2.83
N ASP A 258 5.97 15.44 -3.16
CA ASP A 258 6.72 14.63 -2.19
C ASP A 258 8.04 15.29 -1.74
N LEU A 259 8.76 15.94 -2.66
CA LEU A 259 9.99 16.68 -2.31
C LEU A 259 9.73 17.92 -1.44
N THR A 260 8.58 18.57 -1.60
CA THR A 260 8.30 19.87 -0.95
C THR A 260 7.35 19.79 0.24
N ALA A 261 6.46 18.79 0.31
CA ALA A 261 5.39 18.69 1.32
C ALA A 261 5.92 18.80 2.76
N GLY A 262 7.01 18.09 3.06
CA GLY A 262 7.64 18.13 4.37
C GLY A 262 8.09 19.55 4.78
N TYR A 263 8.68 20.30 3.86
CA TYR A 263 9.10 21.69 4.09
C TYR A 263 7.89 22.62 4.21
N LEU A 264 6.94 22.51 3.28
CA LEU A 264 5.77 23.39 3.22
C LEU A 264 4.82 23.22 4.43
N LEU A 265 4.73 22.02 5.00
CA LEU A 265 3.97 21.78 6.23
C LEU A 265 4.63 22.37 7.48
N PHE A 266 5.96 22.52 7.47
CA PHE A 266 6.71 23.00 8.62
C PHE A 266 6.50 24.51 8.86
N PHE A 267 6.55 25.31 7.79
CA PHE A 267 6.42 26.78 7.90
C PHE A 267 4.96 27.22 8.05
N ASP A 268 4.70 28.12 8.99
CA ASP A 268 3.35 28.62 9.29
C ASP A 268 2.64 29.24 8.09
N ALA A 269 3.37 29.99 7.25
CA ALA A 269 2.81 30.69 6.08
C ALA A 269 2.34 29.73 4.97
N THR A 270 3.08 28.64 4.75
CA THR A 270 2.78 27.67 3.68
C THR A 270 1.91 26.52 4.16
N ARG A 271 1.82 26.28 5.47
CA ARG A 271 1.13 25.12 6.05
C ARG A 271 -0.32 24.96 5.58
N PRO A 272 -1.19 25.99 5.52
CA PRO A 272 -2.56 25.80 5.06
C PRO A 272 -2.65 25.31 3.61
N VAL A 273 -1.81 25.87 2.73
CA VAL A 273 -1.73 25.47 1.32
C VAL A 273 -1.19 24.04 1.20
N ALA A 274 -0.12 23.73 1.93
CA ALA A 274 0.45 22.39 1.99
C ALA A 274 -0.56 21.36 2.50
N ALA A 275 -1.30 21.68 3.57
CA ALA A 275 -2.32 20.82 4.13
C ALA A 275 -3.44 20.52 3.14
N PHE A 276 -3.84 21.49 2.31
CA PHE A 276 -4.81 21.26 1.23
C PHE A 276 -4.26 20.26 0.19
N PHE A 277 -3.09 20.52 -0.39
CA PHE A 277 -2.52 19.66 -1.44
C PHE A 277 -2.17 18.25 -0.94
N VAL A 278 -1.58 18.15 0.27
CA VAL A 278 -1.29 16.86 0.90
C VAL A 278 -2.58 16.08 1.18
N SER A 279 -3.64 16.76 1.65
CA SER A 279 -4.92 16.08 1.88
C SER A 279 -5.55 15.61 0.58
N TYR A 280 -5.54 16.46 -0.45
CA TYR A 280 -6.01 16.11 -1.79
C TYR A 280 -5.26 14.89 -2.36
N PHE A 281 -3.93 14.89 -2.27
CA PHE A 281 -3.08 13.79 -2.72
C PHE A 281 -3.42 12.46 -2.02
N HIS A 282 -3.56 12.46 -0.70
CA HIS A 282 -3.93 11.22 0.02
C HIS A 282 -5.35 10.77 -0.28
N CYS A 283 -6.30 11.70 -0.43
CA CYS A 283 -7.65 11.37 -0.88
C CYS A 283 -7.64 10.75 -2.28
N MET A 284 -6.87 11.32 -3.22
CA MET A 284 -6.70 10.78 -4.57
C MET A 284 -6.06 9.38 -4.53
N ASN A 285 -4.98 9.19 -3.78
CA ASN A 285 -4.33 7.89 -3.62
C ASN A 285 -5.25 6.83 -3.01
N SER A 286 -6.17 7.22 -2.11
CA SER A 286 -7.16 6.29 -1.54
C SER A 286 -8.16 5.74 -2.57
N GLN A 287 -8.30 6.43 -3.70
CA GLN A 287 -9.19 6.05 -4.80
C GLN A 287 -8.41 5.36 -5.94
N LEU A 288 -7.20 5.84 -6.24
CA LEU A 288 -6.35 5.30 -7.30
C LEU A 288 -5.75 3.94 -6.94
N PHE A 289 -5.34 3.78 -5.68
CA PHE A 289 -4.57 2.63 -5.27
C PHE A 289 -5.19 1.89 -4.10
N SER A 290 -5.09 0.56 -4.12
CA SER A 290 -5.49 -0.29 -3.01
C SER A 290 -4.36 -0.44 -1.98
N ILE A 291 -3.85 0.70 -1.47
CA ILE A 291 -2.68 0.75 -0.55
C ILE A 291 -3.12 0.68 0.94
N GLY A 292 -4.32 0.14 1.19
CA GLY A 292 -4.88 -0.03 2.53
C GLY A 292 -5.03 1.27 3.31
N MET A 293 -4.76 1.23 4.62
CA MET A 293 -5.01 2.34 5.55
C MET A 293 -4.02 3.52 5.46
N PHE A 294 -3.10 3.51 4.48
CA PHE A 294 -2.00 4.48 4.39
C PHE A 294 -2.49 5.91 4.25
N SER A 295 -3.31 6.19 3.24
CA SER A 295 -3.84 7.52 2.98
C SER A 295 -4.53 8.12 4.21
N TYR A 296 -5.36 7.33 4.88
CA TYR A 296 -6.08 7.77 6.09
C TYR A 296 -5.14 8.02 7.26
N THR A 297 -4.08 7.20 7.40
CA THR A 297 -3.06 7.41 8.45
C THR A 297 -2.26 8.67 8.20
N MET A 298 -1.87 8.94 6.95
CA MET A 298 -1.17 10.16 6.60
C MET A 298 -2.03 11.40 6.82
N LEU A 299 -3.32 11.34 6.45
CA LEU A 299 -4.30 12.40 6.77
C LEU A 299 -4.39 12.65 8.29
N ALA A 300 -4.39 11.60 9.10
CA ALA A 300 -4.40 11.71 10.57
C ALA A 300 -3.10 12.31 11.14
N THR A 301 -1.98 12.24 10.41
CA THR A 301 -0.70 12.82 10.84
C THR A 301 -0.57 14.30 10.49
N SER A 302 -1.25 14.79 9.44
CA SER A 302 -1.15 16.19 8.99
C SER A 302 -1.40 17.23 10.11
N PRO A 303 -2.40 17.06 11.01
CA PRO A 303 -2.61 17.99 12.12
C PRO A 303 -1.45 18.07 13.14
N LEU A 304 -0.52 17.11 13.15
CA LEU A 304 0.68 17.19 14.00
C LEU A 304 1.56 18.40 13.64
N PHE A 305 1.53 18.86 12.40
CA PHE A 305 2.30 20.02 11.94
C PHE A 305 1.68 21.35 12.37
N CYS A 306 0.39 21.37 12.72
CA CYS A 306 -0.28 22.55 13.28
C CYS A 306 0.23 22.89 14.70
N TYR A 307 -0.19 24.06 15.18
CA TYR A 307 0.09 24.50 16.55
C TYR A 307 -0.39 23.45 17.58
N PRO A 308 0.42 23.07 18.59
CA PRO A 308 0.07 21.99 19.53
C PRO A 308 -1.27 22.13 20.26
N ASP A 309 -1.77 23.35 20.41
CA ASP A 309 -3.04 23.72 21.05
C ASP A 309 -4.23 23.82 20.08
N TRP A 310 -4.04 23.53 18.77
CA TRP A 310 -5.10 23.59 17.76
C TRP A 310 -6.38 22.83 18.15
N PRO A 311 -6.35 21.65 18.81
CA PRO A 311 -7.58 20.95 19.15
C PRO A 311 -8.45 21.75 20.11
N ARG A 312 -7.84 22.46 21.07
CA ARG A 312 -8.58 23.28 22.03
C ARG A 312 -9.31 24.42 21.32
N ARG A 313 -8.65 25.07 20.36
CA ARG A 313 -9.23 26.16 19.56
C ARG A 313 -10.34 25.64 18.63
N PHE A 314 -10.17 24.44 18.10
CA PHE A 314 -11.13 23.81 17.20
C PHE A 314 -12.40 23.36 17.94
N PHE A 315 -12.26 22.56 19.00
CA PHE A 315 -13.38 22.05 19.79
C PHE A 315 -14.04 23.12 20.66
N GLY A 316 -13.33 24.21 21.00
CA GLY A 316 -13.91 25.36 21.70
C GLY A 316 -14.99 26.11 20.91
N ARG A 317 -15.13 25.85 19.60
CA ARG A 317 -16.20 26.42 18.75
C ARG A 317 -17.48 25.57 18.73
N PHE A 318 -17.47 24.38 19.32
CA PHE A 318 -18.61 23.47 19.31
C PHE A 318 -19.62 23.82 20.41
N PRO A 319 -20.92 23.57 20.19
CA PRO A 319 -21.95 23.79 21.21
C PRO A 319 -21.69 23.04 22.52
N GLU A 320 -22.12 23.62 23.65
CA GLU A 320 -21.88 23.06 24.99
C GLU A 320 -22.42 21.64 25.19
N PHE A 321 -23.53 21.28 24.53
CA PHE A 321 -24.12 19.93 24.65
C PHE A 321 -23.22 18.81 24.12
N LEU A 322 -22.25 19.13 23.25
CA LEU A 322 -21.27 18.16 22.73
C LEU A 322 -20.01 18.05 23.62
N GLN A 323 -19.78 18.99 24.55
CA GLN A 323 -18.60 18.99 25.40
C GLN A 323 -18.39 17.73 26.28
N PRO A 324 -19.43 17.00 26.73
CA PRO A 324 -19.21 15.76 27.49
C PRO A 324 -18.48 14.66 26.70
N ILE A 325 -18.59 14.69 25.36
CA ILE A 325 -18.02 13.67 24.46
C ILE A 325 -16.73 14.19 23.81
N LEU A 326 -16.65 15.49 23.58
CA LEU A 326 -15.52 16.12 22.90
C LEU A 326 -14.27 16.27 23.78
N PRO A 327 -13.08 16.44 23.18
CA PRO A 327 -11.84 16.70 23.90
C PRO A 327 -11.91 17.97 24.78
N PHE A 328 -11.24 17.92 25.94
CA PHE A 328 -11.25 19.01 26.92
C PHE A 328 -10.70 20.31 26.34
N VAL A 329 -11.50 21.38 26.38
CA VAL A 329 -11.10 22.74 25.96
C VAL A 329 -10.38 23.44 27.12
N SER A 330 -10.91 23.30 28.34
CA SER A 330 -10.36 23.79 29.62
C SER A 330 -10.14 22.57 30.54
N PRO A 331 -9.06 22.48 31.36
CA PRO A 331 -8.12 23.49 31.85
C PRO A 331 -6.80 23.62 31.07
N ALA A 332 -6.04 24.68 31.42
CA ALA A 332 -4.66 24.92 30.98
C ALA A 332 -3.72 23.74 31.34
N PRO A 333 -2.65 23.51 30.58
CA PRO A 333 -1.75 22.40 30.84
C PRO A 333 -0.98 22.53 32.17
N ILE A 334 -0.84 21.42 32.89
CA ILE A 334 -0.17 21.35 34.20
C ILE A 334 1.33 21.05 34.02
N PRO A 335 2.23 21.55 34.89
CA PRO A 335 3.65 21.21 34.84
C PRO A 335 3.94 19.70 34.91
N SER A 336 4.96 19.25 34.18
CA SER A 336 5.33 17.84 34.05
C SER A 336 6.81 17.64 34.36
N SER A 337 7.14 16.59 35.10
CA SER A 337 8.53 16.23 35.40
C SER A 337 9.34 15.77 34.19
N SER A 338 8.68 15.52 33.05
CA SER A 338 9.34 15.18 31.77
C SER A 338 9.90 16.41 31.04
N CYS A 339 9.57 17.62 31.49
CA CYS A 339 9.93 18.89 30.85
C CYS A 339 10.93 19.69 31.69
N VAL A 340 11.64 20.60 31.03
CA VAL A 340 12.55 21.56 31.68
C VAL A 340 11.93 22.95 31.63
N TYR A 341 11.80 23.58 32.79
CA TYR A 341 11.27 24.92 32.96
C TYR A 341 12.44 25.90 33.23
N PRO A 342 12.67 26.90 32.36
CA PRO A 342 13.74 27.87 32.56
C PRO A 342 13.48 28.73 33.81
N LYS A 343 14.57 29.24 34.41
CA LYS A 343 14.46 30.25 35.47
C LYS A 343 13.96 31.56 34.85
N PRO A 344 12.98 32.25 35.47
CA PRO A 344 12.62 33.60 35.03
C PRO A 344 13.85 34.52 35.15
N PRO A 345 14.03 35.50 34.25
CA PRO A 345 15.15 36.42 34.30
C PRO A 345 15.14 37.18 35.63
N SER A 346 16.26 37.14 36.33
CA SER A 346 16.49 37.87 37.58
C SER A 346 16.56 39.37 37.29
N GLY A 347 15.41 40.05 37.26
CA GLY A 347 15.37 41.48 36.93
C GLY A 347 14.02 42.20 37.01
N SER A 348 12.90 41.53 37.34
CA SER A 348 11.63 42.23 37.63
C SER A 348 11.27 42.02 39.09
N GLY A 349 11.30 43.12 39.84
CA GLY A 349 11.01 43.17 41.27
C GLY A 349 9.65 42.59 41.65
N GLU A 350 9.56 42.27 42.93
CA GLU A 350 8.36 41.85 43.65
C GLU A 350 7.12 42.65 43.23
N GLN A 351 6.15 41.96 42.64
CA GLN A 351 4.71 42.16 42.79
C GLN A 351 3.95 41.27 41.79
N GLN A 352 3.41 40.14 42.26
CA GLN A 352 2.00 39.77 42.04
C GLN A 352 1.69 38.45 42.76
N GLU A 353 0.86 38.58 43.80
CA GLU A 353 0.09 37.51 44.41
C GLU A 353 -0.97 36.97 43.44
N GLU A 354 -1.14 35.65 43.50
CA GLU A 354 -2.35 34.86 43.18
C GLU A 354 -3.03 35.01 41.80
N ALA A 355 -2.53 34.25 40.81
CA ALA A 355 -3.36 33.38 39.96
C ALA A 355 -2.50 32.32 39.24
N HIS A 356 -2.69 31.05 39.59
CA HIS A 356 -2.05 29.84 39.03
C HIS A 356 -0.51 29.73 39.18
N ALA A 357 -0.09 28.92 40.17
CA ALA A 357 1.29 28.59 40.51
C ALA A 357 2.22 28.38 39.28
N ALA A 358 3.11 29.34 39.04
CA ALA A 358 4.17 29.22 38.06
C ALA A 358 5.09 28.01 38.40
N PRO A 359 5.47 27.18 37.42
CA PRO A 359 6.29 26.00 37.65
C PRO A 359 7.66 26.35 38.23
N LYS A 360 8.09 25.63 39.28
CA LYS A 360 9.43 25.77 39.85
C LYS A 360 10.49 25.45 38.78
N PRO A 361 11.56 26.27 38.64
CA PRO A 361 12.62 26.02 37.69
C PRO A 361 13.28 24.67 37.95
N THR A 362 13.47 23.88 36.90
CA THR A 362 13.93 22.48 36.99
C THR A 362 15.34 22.33 36.43
N THR A 363 16.19 21.59 37.13
CA THR A 363 17.55 21.27 36.67
C THR A 363 17.53 20.11 35.69
N LEU A 364 18.54 20.09 34.80
CA LEU A 364 18.64 19.11 33.73
C LEU A 364 18.96 17.71 34.30
N SER A 365 18.01 16.78 34.23
CA SER A 365 18.21 15.38 34.62
C SER A 365 18.98 14.58 33.55
N PHE A 366 19.63 13.48 33.98
CA PHE A 366 20.21 12.47 33.07
C PHE A 366 19.18 11.92 32.07
N LYS A 367 17.91 11.78 32.49
CA LYS A 367 16.81 11.32 31.61
C LYS A 367 16.57 12.27 30.43
N HIS A 368 16.74 13.59 30.63
CA HIS A 368 16.59 14.57 29.55
C HIS A 368 17.73 14.44 28.54
N LYS A 369 18.97 14.29 29.02
CA LYS A 369 20.13 14.06 28.15
C LYS A 369 19.98 12.77 27.33
N PHE A 370 19.56 11.68 27.96
CA PHE A 370 19.35 10.40 27.28
C PHE A 370 18.29 10.50 26.18
N ARG A 371 17.13 11.14 26.45
CA ARG A 371 16.08 11.35 25.44
C ARG A 371 16.55 12.20 24.26
N ALA A 372 17.37 13.22 24.53
CA ALA A 372 17.97 14.04 23.46
C ALA A 372 18.95 13.23 22.60
N ILE A 373 19.83 12.43 23.22
CA ILE A 373 20.75 11.53 22.49
C ILE A 373 19.95 10.56 21.63
N PHE A 374 18.95 9.89 22.21
CA PHE A 374 18.08 8.97 21.48
C PHE A 374 17.39 9.66 20.29
N THR A 375 16.85 10.86 20.48
CA THR A 375 16.20 11.62 19.40
C THR A 375 17.17 11.88 18.24
N ILE A 376 18.41 12.27 18.53
CA ILE A 376 19.43 12.54 17.50
C ILE A 376 19.83 11.24 16.79
N LEU A 377 20.16 10.19 17.56
CA LEU A 377 20.54 8.90 16.99
C LEU A 377 19.44 8.32 16.11
N TYR A 378 18.19 8.39 16.57
CA TYR A 378 17.04 7.93 15.79
C TYR A 378 16.89 8.70 14.49
N ILE A 379 16.98 10.04 14.52
CA ILE A 379 16.90 10.85 13.29
C ILE A 379 18.04 10.50 12.34
N MET A 380 19.28 10.38 12.84
CA MET A 380 20.43 9.97 12.03
C MET A 380 20.23 8.60 11.40
N GLU A 381 19.73 7.63 12.17
CA GLU A 381 19.42 6.29 11.70
C GLU A 381 18.33 6.29 10.62
N GLN A 382 17.22 7.02 10.82
CA GLN A 382 16.14 7.09 9.84
C GLN A 382 16.55 7.79 8.55
N PHE A 383 17.48 8.75 8.60
CA PHE A 383 18.08 9.31 7.39
C PHE A 383 19.05 8.33 6.73
N PHE A 384 19.83 7.57 7.51
CA PHE A 384 20.83 6.63 6.99
C PHE A 384 20.23 5.35 6.38
N LEU A 385 19.19 4.77 7.00
CA LEU A 385 18.60 3.50 6.59
C LEU A 385 18.19 3.45 5.11
N PRO A 386 17.51 4.47 4.55
CA PRO A 386 17.26 4.53 3.11
C PRO A 386 18.52 4.45 2.24
N TYR A 387 19.63 5.06 2.67
CA TYR A 387 20.90 5.04 1.95
C TYR A 387 21.70 3.74 2.16
N SER A 388 21.42 3.00 3.24
CA SER A 388 22.03 1.69 3.45
C SER A 388 21.74 0.72 2.31
N HIS A 389 20.63 0.92 1.56
CA HIS A 389 20.31 0.15 0.36
C HIS A 389 21.30 0.35 -0.81
N PHE A 390 21.99 1.49 -0.87
CA PHE A 390 23.10 1.71 -1.83
C PHE A 390 24.39 1.02 -1.37
N LEU A 391 24.57 0.85 -0.05
CA LEU A 391 25.70 0.12 0.53
C LEU A 391 25.48 -1.40 0.50
N THR A 392 24.22 -1.85 0.59
CA THR A 392 23.81 -3.25 0.52
C THR A 392 23.18 -3.58 -0.83
N ALA A 393 23.76 -3.06 -1.93
CA ALA A 393 23.28 -3.11 -3.32
C ALA A 393 23.07 -4.52 -3.91
N PHE A 394 22.28 -5.37 -3.24
CA PHE A 394 22.33 -6.83 -3.37
C PHE A 394 20.95 -7.49 -3.41
N THR A 395 19.90 -6.70 -3.59
CA THR A 395 18.58 -7.23 -3.90
C THR A 395 17.96 -6.27 -4.90
N ILE A 396 17.76 -6.71 -6.15
CA ILE A 396 16.80 -6.04 -7.03
C ILE A 396 15.45 -6.22 -6.32
N ASN A 397 15.08 -5.26 -5.50
CA ASN A 397 13.71 -5.09 -5.07
C ASN A 397 13.03 -4.38 -6.23
N VAL A 398 12.36 -5.15 -7.08
CA VAL A 398 11.48 -4.57 -8.10
C VAL A 398 10.31 -3.92 -7.34
N ASN A 399 10.48 -2.65 -6.96
CA ASN A 399 9.42 -1.81 -6.41
C ASN A 399 8.68 -1.04 -7.52
N THR A 400 9.06 -1.29 -8.77
CA THR A 400 8.47 -0.77 -10.00
C THR A 400 7.42 -1.74 -10.54
N ASP A 401 6.51 -1.24 -11.37
CA ASP A 401 5.52 -2.07 -12.06
C ASP A 401 6.27 -3.11 -12.91
N SER A 402 6.36 -4.30 -12.34
CA SER A 402 6.86 -5.49 -13.02
C SER A 402 5.65 -6.26 -13.47
N GLU A 403 5.56 -6.47 -14.76
CA GLU A 403 4.59 -7.38 -15.32
C GLU A 403 5.29 -8.71 -15.64
N PRO A 404 5.02 -9.75 -14.85
CA PRO A 404 5.57 -11.07 -15.09
C PRO A 404 4.81 -11.71 -16.24
N LYS A 405 5.44 -11.75 -17.42
CA LYS A 405 4.83 -12.27 -18.65
C LYS A 405 4.92 -13.79 -18.77
N GLN A 406 5.99 -14.40 -18.25
CA GLN A 406 6.16 -15.85 -18.26
C GLN A 406 6.93 -16.34 -17.04
N THR A 407 6.47 -17.42 -16.42
CA THR A 407 7.16 -18.08 -15.30
C THR A 407 7.15 -19.57 -15.61
N SER A 408 8.31 -20.20 -15.54
CA SER A 408 8.42 -21.65 -15.57
C SER A 408 9.42 -22.12 -14.51
N ALA A 409 9.07 -23.19 -13.79
CA ALA A 409 9.98 -23.91 -12.91
C ALA A 409 10.14 -25.32 -13.42
N GLN A 410 11.40 -25.71 -13.59
CA GLN A 410 11.78 -27.05 -13.99
C GLN A 410 12.28 -27.76 -12.74
N THR A 411 11.56 -28.80 -12.32
CA THR A 411 11.98 -29.67 -11.23
C THR A 411 12.52 -30.95 -11.83
N PHE A 412 13.74 -31.34 -11.46
CA PHE A 412 14.33 -32.62 -11.82
C PHE A 412 14.34 -33.54 -10.59
N GLY A 413 13.76 -34.73 -10.73
CA GLY A 413 13.76 -35.77 -9.70
C GLY A 413 14.02 -37.13 -10.31
N ARG A 414 15.08 -37.84 -9.87
CA ARG A 414 15.52 -39.13 -10.44
C ARG A 414 15.65 -39.13 -11.97
N GLY A 415 16.18 -38.04 -12.55
CA GLY A 415 16.35 -37.89 -13.99
C GLY A 415 15.07 -37.62 -14.79
N LYS A 416 13.91 -37.44 -14.15
CA LYS A 416 12.66 -37.01 -14.79
C LYS A 416 12.43 -35.52 -14.59
N ARG A 417 12.05 -34.83 -15.67
CA ARG A 417 11.65 -33.41 -15.68
C ARG A 417 10.16 -33.32 -15.34
N PHE A 418 9.82 -32.55 -14.32
CA PHE A 418 8.45 -32.17 -13.96
C PHE A 418 8.29 -30.67 -14.21
N SER A 419 7.29 -30.29 -15.01
CA SER A 419 6.86 -28.91 -15.24
C SER A 419 5.57 -28.64 -14.46
N HIS A 420 5.28 -27.37 -14.11
CA HIS A 420 4.03 -26.87 -13.51
C HIS A 420 3.82 -27.04 -11.98
N VAL A 421 4.89 -27.13 -11.17
CA VAL A 421 4.77 -27.19 -9.69
C VAL A 421 4.67 -25.79 -9.03
N GLU A 422 4.70 -24.73 -9.83
CA GLU A 422 4.99 -23.35 -9.39
C GLU A 422 3.97 -22.71 -8.45
N TYR A 423 2.70 -23.04 -8.57
CA TYR A 423 1.62 -22.36 -7.83
C TYR A 423 0.93 -23.23 -6.79
N VAL A 424 1.43 -24.44 -6.56
CA VAL A 424 0.74 -25.43 -5.72
C VAL A 424 0.87 -25.10 -4.23
N PHE A 425 2.01 -24.52 -3.81
CA PHE A 425 2.37 -24.41 -2.39
C PHE A 425 2.36 -22.98 -1.85
N THR A 426 1.97 -21.97 -2.61
CA THR A 426 1.88 -20.58 -2.12
C THR A 426 0.75 -19.82 -2.82
N GLN A 427 0.00 -19.01 -2.07
CA GLN A 427 -1.01 -18.10 -2.62
C GLN A 427 -0.40 -16.81 -3.21
N SER A 428 0.73 -16.36 -2.66
CA SER A 428 1.39 -15.15 -3.14
C SER A 428 2.21 -15.43 -4.38
N ARG A 429 2.18 -14.51 -5.34
CA ARG A 429 3.04 -14.52 -6.53
C ARG A 429 4.35 -13.75 -6.36
N ARG A 430 4.50 -13.00 -5.25
CA ARG A 430 5.62 -12.05 -5.04
C ARG A 430 6.98 -12.73 -4.92
N TRP A 431 7.03 -14.02 -4.61
CA TRP A 431 8.30 -14.74 -4.47
C TRP A 431 9.15 -14.75 -5.73
N LYS A 432 8.53 -14.60 -6.91
CA LYS A 432 9.22 -14.59 -8.20
C LYS A 432 9.97 -13.29 -8.48
N ASP A 433 9.65 -12.21 -7.78
CA ASP A 433 10.25 -10.89 -8.01
C ASP A 433 11.42 -10.61 -7.05
N HIS A 434 11.66 -11.49 -6.07
CA HIS A 434 12.67 -11.30 -5.05
C HIS A 434 13.50 -12.56 -4.83
N GLY A 435 14.83 -12.45 -4.99
CA GLY A 435 15.71 -13.61 -4.88
C GLY A 435 15.65 -14.31 -3.51
N ASP A 436 15.57 -13.57 -2.40
CA ASP A 436 15.51 -14.22 -1.09
C ASP A 436 14.25 -15.08 -0.90
N MET A 437 13.10 -14.59 -1.38
CA MET A 437 11.86 -15.36 -1.39
C MET A 437 11.92 -16.52 -2.38
N LEU A 438 12.53 -16.35 -3.55
CA LEU A 438 12.72 -17.46 -4.49
C LEU A 438 13.55 -18.60 -3.88
N LYS A 439 14.63 -18.26 -3.15
CA LYS A 439 15.46 -19.23 -2.43
C LYS A 439 14.66 -19.95 -1.33
N GLN A 440 13.87 -19.21 -0.56
CA GLN A 440 12.95 -19.79 0.44
C GLN A 440 11.93 -20.72 -0.22
N TYR A 441 11.41 -20.34 -1.38
CA TYR A 441 10.46 -21.16 -2.14
C TYR A 441 11.11 -22.47 -2.62
N ALA A 442 12.28 -22.39 -3.24
CA ALA A 442 13.04 -23.57 -3.69
C ALA A 442 13.33 -24.54 -2.54
N THR A 443 13.74 -24.01 -1.38
CA THR A 443 14.00 -24.80 -0.17
C THR A 443 12.72 -25.49 0.32
N CYS A 444 11.62 -24.74 0.40
CA CYS A 444 10.32 -25.28 0.80
C CYS A 444 9.81 -26.37 -0.16
N LEU A 445 9.97 -26.18 -1.48
CA LEU A 445 9.65 -27.21 -2.48
C LEU A 445 10.50 -28.46 -2.24
N SER A 446 11.81 -28.30 -2.02
CA SER A 446 12.70 -29.44 -1.71
C SER A 446 12.29 -30.22 -0.46
N GLU A 447 11.68 -29.57 0.53
CA GLU A 447 11.16 -30.22 1.75
C GLU A 447 9.80 -30.91 1.54
N ASN A 448 8.95 -30.38 0.65
CA ASN A 448 7.60 -30.88 0.42
C ASN A 448 7.53 -31.97 -0.67
N LEU A 449 8.38 -31.88 -1.70
CA LEU A 449 8.43 -32.83 -2.83
C LEU A 449 8.67 -34.30 -2.45
N PRO A 450 9.41 -34.64 -1.36
CA PRO A 450 9.51 -36.01 -0.87
C PRO A 450 8.15 -36.66 -0.56
N ARG A 451 7.11 -35.88 -0.22
CA ARG A 451 5.74 -36.40 -0.01
C ARG A 451 5.10 -36.94 -1.28
N PHE A 452 5.62 -36.56 -2.45
CA PHE A 452 5.17 -36.98 -3.77
C PHE A 452 6.16 -37.97 -4.43
N ASN A 453 6.96 -38.66 -3.62
CA ASN A 453 8.00 -39.62 -4.08
C ASN A 453 9.13 -39.01 -4.92
N ILE A 454 9.37 -37.70 -4.79
CA ILE A 454 10.49 -37.01 -5.42
C ILE A 454 11.57 -36.75 -4.35
N SER A 455 12.62 -37.58 -4.37
CA SER A 455 13.77 -37.45 -3.47
C SER A 455 14.89 -36.65 -4.13
N GLU A 456 15.54 -35.78 -3.36
CA GLU A 456 16.68 -34.93 -3.80
C GLU A 456 16.39 -34.13 -5.09
N PRO A 457 15.34 -33.27 -5.10
CA PRO A 457 15.01 -32.50 -6.29
C PRO A 457 16.05 -31.42 -6.57
N GLU A 458 16.41 -31.27 -7.85
CA GLU A 458 17.11 -30.09 -8.35
C GLU A 458 16.07 -29.16 -8.98
N ILE A 459 16.06 -27.90 -8.55
CA ILE A 459 14.97 -26.97 -8.90
C ILE A 459 15.56 -25.74 -9.57
N TYR A 460 15.18 -25.56 -10.84
CA TYR A 460 15.59 -24.46 -11.69
C TYR A 460 14.38 -23.58 -12.00
N PHE A 461 14.60 -22.27 -12.03
CA PHE A 461 13.54 -21.30 -12.32
C PHE A 461 13.94 -20.48 -13.54
N ASP A 462 13.06 -20.46 -14.54
CA ASP A 462 13.15 -19.59 -15.70
C ASP A 462 11.98 -18.59 -15.66
N ILE A 463 12.30 -17.39 -15.15
CA ILE A 463 11.31 -16.35 -14.84
C ILE A 463 11.61 -15.14 -15.72
N TRP A 464 10.61 -14.76 -16.51
CA TRP A 464 10.66 -13.64 -17.43
C TRP A 464 9.74 -12.52 -16.98
N VAL A 465 10.29 -11.31 -16.94
CA VAL A 465 9.58 -10.12 -16.47
C VAL A 465 9.85 -8.97 -17.43
N SER A 466 8.83 -8.16 -17.70
CA SER A 466 8.98 -6.82 -18.28
C SER A 466 8.77 -5.79 -17.16
N ILE A 467 9.65 -4.78 -17.08
CA ILE A 467 9.63 -3.77 -16.03
C ILE A 467 9.55 -2.39 -16.69
N ASN A 468 8.47 -1.65 -16.44
CA ASN A 468 8.22 -0.32 -17.02
C ASN A 468 8.42 -0.31 -18.55
N ASP A 469 7.69 -1.16 -19.26
CA ASP A 469 7.65 -1.27 -20.73
C ASP A 469 9.02 -1.53 -21.41
N ARG A 470 10.00 -2.08 -20.67
CA ARG A 470 11.25 -2.57 -21.25
C ARG A 470 11.04 -3.94 -21.92
N PHE A 471 12.06 -4.38 -22.68
CA PHE A 471 12.18 -5.76 -23.12
C PHE A 471 11.86 -6.74 -21.99
N GLN A 472 11.11 -7.79 -22.32
CA GLN A 472 10.97 -8.94 -21.45
C GLN A 472 12.34 -9.64 -21.35
N GLN A 473 12.85 -9.77 -20.13
CA GLN A 473 14.13 -10.41 -19.86
C GLN A 473 14.05 -11.37 -18.67
N ARG A 474 15.04 -12.25 -18.54
CA ARG A 474 15.19 -13.09 -17.36
C ARG A 474 15.64 -12.28 -16.16
N ILE A 475 15.08 -12.61 -15.00
CA ILE A 475 15.50 -12.04 -13.72
C ILE A 475 16.49 -12.95 -12.97
N PHE A 476 16.45 -14.27 -13.18
CA PHE A 476 17.39 -15.24 -12.58
C PHE A 476 18.03 -16.13 -13.65
N ASP A 477 19.23 -16.65 -13.35
CA ASP A 477 19.92 -17.60 -14.23
C ASP A 477 19.24 -18.98 -14.16
N PRO A 478 18.62 -19.45 -15.26
CA PRO A 478 17.88 -20.72 -15.27
C PRO A 478 18.78 -21.96 -15.20
N ARG A 479 20.11 -21.79 -15.24
CA ARG A 479 21.08 -22.91 -15.17
C ARG A 479 21.51 -23.24 -13.74
N VAL A 480 21.07 -22.46 -12.76
CA VAL A 480 21.49 -22.61 -11.36
C VAL A 480 20.42 -23.38 -10.57
N ASP A 481 20.83 -24.46 -9.90
CA ASP A 481 19.97 -25.16 -8.94
C ASP A 481 19.79 -24.30 -7.69
N LEU A 482 18.61 -23.70 -7.54
CA LEU A 482 18.35 -22.79 -6.43
C LEU A 482 18.22 -23.48 -5.08
N VAL A 483 18.08 -24.81 -5.03
CA VAL A 483 18.14 -25.54 -3.74
C VAL A 483 19.56 -25.48 -3.17
N LYS A 484 20.58 -25.60 -4.02
CA LYS A 484 22.01 -25.59 -3.62
C LYS A 484 22.66 -24.21 -3.71
N ALA A 485 22.07 -23.26 -4.43
CA ALA A 485 22.63 -21.92 -4.60
C ALA A 485 22.87 -21.19 -3.27
N ASP A 486 24.02 -20.53 -3.14
CA ASP A 486 24.30 -19.70 -1.97
C ASP A 486 23.43 -18.44 -1.97
N TRP A 487 22.96 -18.06 -0.77
CA TRP A 487 22.24 -16.81 -0.54
C TRP A 487 22.67 -16.19 0.79
N SER A 488 22.82 -14.86 0.80
CA SER A 488 23.13 -14.10 2.01
C SER A 488 22.53 -12.71 1.94
N PRO A 489 22.00 -12.15 3.05
CA PRO A 489 21.51 -10.78 3.08
C PRO A 489 22.63 -9.73 2.93
N PHE A 490 23.90 -10.13 3.04
CA PHE A 490 25.06 -9.24 3.00
C PHE A 490 25.92 -9.39 1.73
N ARG A 491 25.53 -10.26 0.78
CA ARG A 491 26.27 -10.50 -0.46
C ARG A 491 25.33 -10.45 -1.67
N PRO A 492 25.82 -10.04 -2.85
CA PRO A 492 25.05 -10.13 -4.09
C PRO A 492 24.65 -11.57 -4.40
N ASN A 493 23.44 -11.75 -4.93
CA ASN A 493 23.00 -13.02 -5.49
C ASN A 493 23.74 -13.24 -6.82
N SER A 494 24.59 -14.27 -6.89
CA SER A 494 25.36 -14.60 -8.10
C SER A 494 24.51 -15.07 -9.28
N TRP A 495 23.28 -15.50 -8.99
CA TRP A 495 22.31 -16.06 -9.93
C TRP A 495 21.20 -15.07 -10.31
N LEU A 496 21.34 -13.79 -9.94
CA LEU A 496 20.45 -12.71 -10.36
C LEU A 496 21.00 -12.08 -11.65
N MET A 497 20.16 -11.97 -12.67
CA MET A 497 20.54 -11.38 -13.96
C MET A 497 20.55 -9.85 -13.88
N PRO A 498 21.49 -9.15 -14.54
CA PRO A 498 21.51 -7.70 -14.56
C PRO A 498 20.31 -7.16 -15.35
N LEU A 499 19.76 -6.02 -14.92
CA LEU A 499 18.76 -5.30 -15.71
C LEU A 499 19.43 -4.66 -16.93
N LEU A 500 18.90 -4.90 -18.13
CA LEU A 500 19.42 -4.37 -19.39
C LEU A 500 19.01 -2.90 -19.59
N VAL A 501 19.51 -2.01 -18.72
CA VAL A 501 19.15 -0.58 -18.71
C VAL A 501 19.57 0.12 -20.00
N ASP A 502 20.66 -0.32 -20.64
CA ASP A 502 21.16 0.25 -21.90
C ASP A 502 20.15 0.13 -23.06
N LEU A 503 19.22 -0.83 -22.96
CA LEU A 503 18.16 -1.04 -23.95
C LEU A 503 16.90 -0.20 -23.67
N SER A 504 16.86 0.59 -22.58
CA SER A 504 15.69 1.43 -22.24
C SER A 504 15.25 2.41 -23.36
N PRO A 505 16.13 2.97 -24.21
CA PRO A 505 15.72 3.82 -25.33
C PRO A 505 14.84 3.11 -26.38
N TRP A 506 14.75 1.78 -26.37
CA TRP A 506 13.87 1.04 -27.28
C TRP A 506 12.37 1.23 -26.99
N ARG A 507 11.99 1.75 -25.82
CA ARG A 507 10.58 1.98 -25.46
C ARG A 507 9.81 2.79 -26.48
N THR A 508 10.39 3.88 -26.99
CA THR A 508 9.73 4.72 -28.00
C THR A 508 9.53 3.95 -29.30
N LYS A 509 10.49 3.09 -29.67
CA LYS A 509 10.38 2.22 -30.84
C LYS A 509 9.32 1.13 -30.64
N PHE A 510 9.11 0.64 -29.42
CA PHE A 510 8.04 -0.31 -29.13
C PHE A 510 6.68 0.33 -29.40
N GLU A 511 6.47 1.56 -28.91
CA GLU A 511 5.22 2.30 -29.16
C GLU A 511 5.00 2.56 -30.66
N GLU A 512 6.06 2.89 -31.41
CA GLU A 512 6.00 3.05 -32.86
C GLU A 512 5.63 1.74 -33.58
N ILE A 513 6.21 0.61 -33.15
CA ILE A 513 5.92 -0.71 -33.72
C ILE A 513 4.48 -1.12 -33.38
N GLU A 514 4.09 -1.08 -32.11
CA GLU A 514 2.74 -1.40 -31.64
C GLU A 514 1.68 -0.55 -32.34
N GLY A 515 1.92 0.76 -32.48
CA GLY A 515 1.02 1.67 -33.20
C GLY A 515 0.91 1.43 -34.70
N SER A 516 1.85 0.69 -35.30
CA SER A 516 1.82 0.31 -36.72
C SER A 516 1.07 -1.01 -36.99
N LEU A 517 0.77 -1.78 -35.95
CA LEU A 517 0.11 -3.08 -36.05
C LEU A 517 -1.42 -2.95 -36.04
N ASP A 518 -2.10 -3.90 -36.67
CA ASP A 518 -3.56 -4.00 -36.61
C ASP A 518 -4.01 -4.41 -35.20
N ASN A 519 -5.21 -3.99 -34.79
CA ASN A 519 -5.79 -4.30 -33.45
C ASN A 519 -5.87 -5.80 -33.09
N GLN A 520 -5.74 -6.71 -34.06
CA GLN A 520 -5.78 -8.17 -33.84
C GLN A 520 -4.39 -8.79 -33.72
N THR A 521 -3.35 -8.01 -33.98
CA THR A 521 -1.96 -8.44 -33.97
C THR A 521 -1.33 -7.98 -32.67
N GLU A 522 -0.74 -8.93 -31.95
CA GLU A 522 0.00 -8.66 -30.73
C GLU A 522 1.50 -8.81 -30.98
N VAL A 523 2.28 -8.10 -30.18
CA VAL A 523 3.74 -8.14 -30.23
C VAL A 523 4.32 -8.33 -28.83
N VAL A 524 5.36 -9.16 -28.75
CA VAL A 524 6.12 -9.38 -27.51
C VAL A 524 7.59 -9.14 -27.79
N PHE A 525 8.17 -8.16 -27.10
CA PHE A 525 9.58 -7.79 -27.20
C PHE A 525 10.41 -8.53 -26.16
N ILE A 526 11.42 -9.28 -26.61
CA ILE A 526 12.27 -10.11 -25.76
C ILE A 526 13.74 -9.71 -25.90
N ALA A 527 14.45 -9.66 -24.78
CA ALA A 527 15.90 -9.58 -24.74
C ALA A 527 16.45 -10.74 -23.89
N ASP A 528 17.36 -11.52 -24.47
CA ASP A 528 17.95 -12.68 -23.81
C ASP A 528 19.48 -12.65 -23.81
N PHE A 529 20.08 -13.32 -22.83
CA PHE A 529 21.51 -13.26 -22.53
C PHE A 529 22.32 -14.29 -23.34
N PRO A 530 23.60 -14.00 -23.62
CA PRO A 530 24.50 -14.91 -24.35
C PRO A 530 24.53 -16.34 -23.82
N GLY A 531 24.39 -17.30 -24.73
CA GLY A 531 24.46 -18.73 -24.41
C GLY A 531 23.21 -19.30 -23.74
N LEU A 532 22.14 -18.50 -23.61
CA LEU A 532 20.82 -18.99 -23.23
C LEU A 532 19.92 -19.18 -24.46
N TYR A 533 18.78 -19.81 -24.23
CA TYR A 533 17.74 -19.96 -25.25
C TYR A 533 16.35 -19.86 -24.61
N LEU A 534 15.37 -19.36 -25.37
CA LEU A 534 13.96 -19.43 -25.02
C LEU A 534 13.34 -20.61 -25.77
N GLU A 535 12.82 -21.59 -25.04
CA GLU A 535 11.94 -22.63 -25.59
C GLU A 535 10.50 -22.17 -25.42
N ASN A 536 9.76 -22.10 -26.53
CA ASN A 536 8.37 -21.71 -26.50
C ASN A 536 7.54 -22.65 -27.38
N PHE A 537 6.25 -22.76 -27.07
CA PHE A 537 5.27 -23.50 -27.86
C PHE A 537 4.31 -22.49 -28.48
N VAL A 538 4.16 -22.52 -29.81
CA VAL A 538 3.18 -21.69 -30.49
C VAL A 538 1.87 -22.47 -30.56
N SER A 539 0.83 -22.03 -29.83
CA SER A 539 -0.50 -22.65 -29.92
C SER A 539 -1.03 -22.60 -31.35
N GLU A 540 -1.83 -23.59 -31.74
CA GLU A 540 -2.57 -23.58 -33.02
C GLU A 540 -3.54 -22.40 -33.13
N ASP A 541 -3.96 -21.86 -31.98
CA ASP A 541 -4.79 -20.67 -31.84
C ASP A 541 -4.09 -19.36 -32.24
N LEU A 542 -2.76 -19.38 -32.34
CA LEU A 542 -1.96 -18.22 -32.73
C LEU A 542 -1.66 -18.28 -34.23
N GLY A 543 -2.28 -17.38 -34.99
CA GLY A 543 -2.13 -17.29 -36.43
C GLY A 543 -0.95 -16.41 -36.83
N ASN A 544 -0.26 -16.76 -37.92
CA ASN A 544 0.79 -15.95 -38.55
C ASN A 544 1.93 -15.55 -37.58
N THR A 545 2.30 -16.47 -36.68
CA THR A 545 3.34 -16.25 -35.67
C THR A 545 4.71 -16.17 -36.32
N SER A 546 5.43 -15.09 -36.04
CA SER A 546 6.74 -14.83 -36.61
C SER A 546 7.71 -14.26 -35.59
N VAL A 547 8.99 -14.57 -35.77
CA VAL A 547 10.11 -14.02 -34.99
C VAL A 547 10.88 -13.06 -35.88
N GLN A 548 11.12 -11.85 -35.40
CA GLN A 548 11.96 -10.86 -36.07
C GLN A 548 13.06 -10.38 -35.14
N VAL A 549 14.29 -10.36 -35.64
CA VAL A 549 15.46 -9.90 -34.87
C VAL A 549 15.53 -8.38 -34.92
N LEU A 550 15.70 -7.76 -33.75
CA LEU A 550 15.85 -6.31 -33.60
C LEU A 550 17.32 -5.93 -33.42
N GLU A 551 18.06 -6.69 -32.61
CA GLU A 551 19.48 -6.46 -32.31
C GLU A 551 20.16 -7.78 -31.92
N GLY A 552 21.44 -7.94 -32.20
CA GLY A 552 22.18 -9.17 -31.92
C GLY A 552 21.99 -10.26 -32.98
N LEU A 553 22.30 -11.51 -32.63
CA LEU A 553 22.25 -12.67 -33.53
C LEU A 553 21.55 -13.82 -32.82
N VAL A 554 20.53 -14.39 -33.47
CA VAL A 554 19.78 -15.52 -32.91
C VAL A 554 19.82 -16.73 -33.84
N ASN A 555 19.83 -17.92 -33.27
CA ASN A 555 19.59 -19.16 -33.99
C ASN A 555 18.24 -19.73 -33.58
N VAL A 556 17.34 -19.93 -34.53
CA VAL A 556 16.01 -20.51 -34.31
C VAL A 556 16.06 -22.00 -34.69
N GLU A 557 15.85 -22.88 -33.72
CA GLU A 557 15.67 -24.32 -33.93
C GLU A 557 14.18 -24.66 -33.92
N ILE A 558 13.67 -25.26 -35.00
CA ILE A 558 12.34 -25.89 -35.00
C ILE A 558 12.53 -27.32 -34.50
N VAL A 559 12.02 -27.63 -33.31
CA VAL A 559 12.35 -28.87 -32.58
C VAL A 559 11.91 -30.12 -33.35
N ASP A 560 10.74 -30.08 -33.99
CA ASP A 560 10.20 -31.20 -34.75
C ASP A 560 10.98 -31.46 -36.06
N GLU A 561 11.48 -30.40 -36.69
CA GLU A 561 12.25 -30.49 -37.94
C GLU A 561 13.75 -30.72 -37.71
N LYS A 562 14.26 -30.47 -36.49
CA LYS A 562 15.69 -30.49 -36.13
C LYS A 562 16.55 -29.61 -37.07
N LYS A 563 15.98 -28.49 -37.53
CA LYS A 563 16.66 -27.51 -38.39
C LYS A 563 16.92 -26.24 -37.61
N ASN A 564 18.12 -25.71 -37.79
CA ASN A 564 18.56 -24.45 -37.20
C ASN A 564 18.67 -23.38 -38.28
N TYR A 565 18.12 -22.21 -37.98
CA TYR A 565 18.12 -21.04 -38.86
C TYR A 565 18.81 -19.89 -38.13
N SER A 566 19.86 -19.34 -38.72
CA SER A 566 20.54 -18.16 -38.17
C SER A 566 19.87 -16.89 -38.72
N LEU A 567 19.45 -15.99 -37.84
CA LEU A 567 18.81 -14.74 -38.20
C LEU A 567 19.66 -13.54 -37.74
N GLN A 568 19.79 -12.56 -38.62
CA GLN A 568 20.47 -11.28 -38.41
C GLN A 568 19.47 -10.16 -38.10
N PRO A 569 19.92 -9.01 -37.56
CA PRO A 569 19.04 -7.87 -37.30
C PRO A 569 18.25 -7.45 -38.54
N GLY A 570 16.93 -7.31 -38.37
CA GLY A 570 15.98 -6.99 -39.45
C GLY A 570 15.40 -8.21 -40.17
N GLU A 571 16.01 -9.40 -40.04
CA GLU A 571 15.48 -10.62 -40.63
C GLU A 571 14.28 -11.15 -39.84
N LYS A 572 13.32 -11.71 -40.58
CA LYS A 572 12.06 -12.26 -40.06
C LYS A 572 11.88 -13.69 -40.52
N MET A 573 11.43 -14.55 -39.60
CA MET A 573 11.13 -15.96 -39.85
C MET A 573 9.73 -16.30 -39.36
N GLN A 574 8.97 -17.04 -40.15
CA GLN A 574 7.68 -17.60 -39.74
C GLN A 574 7.90 -18.85 -38.89
N ILE A 575 7.16 -18.97 -37.80
CA ILE A 575 7.23 -20.11 -36.89
C ILE A 575 5.97 -20.98 -37.09
N PRO A 576 6.12 -22.30 -37.29
CA PRO A 576 4.97 -23.19 -37.43
C PRO A 576 4.13 -23.21 -36.16
N ALA A 577 2.81 -23.18 -36.32
CA ALA A 577 1.86 -23.35 -35.21
C ALA A 577 1.80 -24.83 -34.78
N GLY A 578 1.46 -25.07 -33.51
CA GLY A 578 1.38 -26.42 -32.92
C GLY A 578 2.74 -27.08 -32.66
N ALA A 579 3.84 -26.33 -32.76
CA ALA A 579 5.20 -26.84 -32.65
C ALA A 579 6.03 -26.11 -31.57
N TYR A 580 7.02 -26.81 -31.03
CA TYR A 580 8.04 -26.21 -30.18
C TYR A 580 9.17 -25.63 -31.02
N HIS A 581 9.67 -24.47 -30.61
CA HIS A 581 10.88 -23.88 -31.16
C HIS A 581 11.77 -23.33 -30.05
N LYS A 582 13.05 -23.23 -30.35
CA LYS A 582 14.05 -22.64 -29.47
C LYS A 582 14.74 -21.49 -30.16
N VAL A 583 14.78 -20.34 -29.50
CA VAL A 583 15.53 -19.17 -29.96
C VAL A 583 16.78 -19.04 -29.11
N TYR A 584 17.93 -19.35 -29.69
CA TYR A 584 19.24 -19.28 -29.05
C TYR A 584 19.89 -17.92 -29.26
N THR A 585 20.39 -17.31 -28.18
CA THR A 585 21.21 -16.10 -28.25
C THR A 585 22.67 -16.48 -28.52
N VAL A 586 23.16 -16.18 -29.72
CA VAL A 586 24.52 -16.55 -30.17
C VAL A 586 25.48 -15.36 -30.26
N SER A 587 24.99 -14.14 -30.07
CA SER A 587 25.82 -12.93 -29.98
C SER A 587 26.66 -12.86 -28.70
N GLU A 588 27.73 -12.06 -28.74
CA GLU A 588 28.55 -11.77 -27.54
C GLU A 588 27.80 -10.95 -26.49
N GLY A 589 26.91 -10.05 -26.93
CA GLY A 589 25.97 -9.31 -26.07
C GLY A 589 24.56 -9.90 -26.11
N PRO A 590 23.59 -9.30 -25.39
CA PRO A 590 22.19 -9.70 -25.46
C PRO A 590 21.66 -9.68 -26.90
N SER A 591 20.76 -10.61 -27.22
CA SER A 591 20.00 -10.55 -28.47
C SER A 591 18.57 -10.12 -28.18
N CYS A 592 18.09 -9.18 -28.99
CA CYS A 592 16.76 -8.60 -28.91
C CYS A 592 15.95 -9.04 -30.12
N TYR A 593 14.78 -9.58 -29.89
CA TYR A 593 13.88 -10.03 -30.94
C TYR A 593 12.44 -9.84 -30.50
N MET A 594 11.52 -9.85 -31.45
CA MET A 594 10.09 -9.75 -31.18
C MET A 594 9.33 -10.92 -31.78
N TYR A 595 8.31 -11.36 -31.06
CA TYR A 595 7.25 -12.20 -31.61
C TYR A 595 6.13 -11.31 -32.11
N ILE A 596 5.66 -11.57 -33.33
CA ILE A 596 4.44 -10.96 -33.87
C ILE A 596 3.50 -12.11 -34.17
N TYR A 597 2.29 -12.09 -33.59
CA TYR A 597 1.27 -13.10 -33.81
C TYR A 597 -0.12 -12.49 -33.84
N VAL A 598 -1.06 -13.19 -34.48
CA VAL A 598 -2.48 -12.84 -34.50
C VAL A 598 -3.22 -13.78 -33.58
N ASN A 599 -3.91 -13.23 -32.56
CA ASN A 599 -4.74 -14.02 -31.67
C ASN A 599 -6.04 -14.41 -32.39
N THR A 600 -6.05 -15.58 -33.06
CA THR A 600 -7.17 -15.94 -33.94
C THR A 600 -8.43 -16.27 -33.15
N THR A 601 -8.28 -16.88 -31.96
CA THR A 601 -9.40 -17.18 -31.05
C THR A 601 -10.09 -15.90 -30.60
N GLU A 602 -9.33 -14.88 -30.17
CA GLU A 602 -9.93 -13.61 -29.78
C GLU A 602 -10.60 -12.89 -30.96
N ALA A 603 -9.94 -12.86 -32.12
CA ALA A 603 -10.49 -12.28 -33.33
C ALA A 603 -11.82 -12.95 -33.75
N GLU A 604 -11.90 -14.28 -33.66
CA GLU A 604 -13.13 -15.03 -33.93
C GLU A 604 -14.21 -14.76 -32.87
N LEU A 605 -13.82 -14.73 -31.59
CA LEU A 605 -14.73 -14.45 -30.48
C LEU A 605 -15.35 -13.06 -30.60
N GLN A 606 -14.55 -12.04 -30.93
CA GLN A 606 -15.03 -10.68 -31.16
C GLN A 606 -16.02 -10.62 -32.33
N ARG A 607 -15.73 -11.30 -33.45
CA ARG A 607 -16.66 -11.39 -34.60
C ARG A 607 -17.97 -12.06 -34.21
N ASN A 608 -17.92 -13.16 -33.45
CA ASN A 608 -19.11 -13.85 -32.98
C ASN A 608 -19.93 -12.98 -32.02
N PHE A 609 -19.28 -12.24 -31.11
CA PHE A 609 -19.95 -11.29 -30.23
C PHE A 609 -20.62 -10.15 -30.98
N THR A 610 -19.99 -9.60 -32.02
CA THR A 610 -20.61 -8.58 -32.87
C THR A 610 -21.86 -9.12 -33.57
N LYS A 611 -21.78 -10.33 -34.16
CA LYS A 611 -22.94 -10.99 -34.78
C LYS A 611 -24.08 -11.23 -33.80
N LEU A 612 -23.77 -11.73 -32.60
CA LEU A 612 -24.76 -11.97 -31.55
C LEU A 612 -25.42 -10.67 -31.08
N SER A 613 -24.64 -9.59 -30.95
CA SER A 613 -25.15 -8.27 -30.61
C SER A 613 -26.08 -7.71 -31.69
N GLU A 614 -25.70 -7.79 -32.96
CA GLU A 614 -26.55 -7.36 -34.09
C GLU A 614 -27.84 -8.15 -34.16
N LEU A 615 -27.77 -9.48 -33.97
CA LEU A 615 -28.94 -10.35 -33.95
C LEU A 615 -29.88 -9.99 -32.81
N GLN A 616 -29.35 -9.77 -31.61
CA GLN A 616 -30.15 -9.37 -30.45
C GLN A 616 -30.84 -8.01 -30.68
N GLU A 617 -30.17 -7.05 -31.34
CA GLU A 617 -30.79 -5.77 -31.70
C GLU A 617 -31.90 -5.94 -32.74
N LYS A 618 -31.69 -6.77 -33.77
CA LYS A 618 -32.73 -7.07 -34.77
C LYS A 618 -33.96 -7.72 -34.16
N VAL A 619 -33.76 -8.64 -33.21
CA VAL A 619 -34.84 -9.30 -32.47
C VAL A 619 -35.58 -8.29 -31.58
N ARG A 620 -34.85 -7.44 -30.85
CA ARG A 620 -35.43 -6.38 -30.01
C ARG A 620 -36.24 -5.36 -30.83
N ASN A 621 -35.77 -5.03 -32.03
CA ASN A 621 -36.42 -4.08 -32.93
C ASN A 621 -37.54 -4.73 -33.77
N GLY A 622 -37.78 -6.04 -33.65
CA GLY A 622 -38.84 -6.77 -34.36
C GLY A 622 -38.61 -6.93 -35.87
N THR A 623 -37.39 -6.72 -36.35
CA THR A 623 -37.00 -6.87 -37.76
C THR A 623 -36.59 -8.31 -38.12
N GLU A 624 -36.36 -9.16 -37.12
CA GLU A 624 -36.08 -10.58 -37.32
C GLU A 624 -37.41 -11.35 -37.40
N THR A 625 -37.75 -11.87 -38.58
CA THR A 625 -39.03 -12.57 -38.81
C THR A 625 -38.93 -14.08 -38.73
N GLU A 626 -37.71 -14.64 -38.62
CA GLU A 626 -37.47 -16.08 -38.51
C GLU A 626 -37.39 -16.54 -37.04
N PRO A 627 -37.94 -17.73 -36.70
CA PRO A 627 -37.82 -18.27 -35.36
C PRO A 627 -36.37 -18.65 -35.04
N LEU A 628 -35.84 -18.11 -33.94
CA LEU A 628 -34.48 -18.40 -33.48
C LEU A 628 -34.30 -19.89 -33.14
N PRO A 629 -33.15 -20.49 -33.52
CA PRO A 629 -32.76 -21.82 -33.05
C PRO A 629 -32.80 -21.93 -31.52
N PRO A 630 -33.07 -23.12 -30.96
CA PRO A 630 -33.15 -23.33 -29.51
C PRO A 630 -31.88 -22.88 -28.74
N GLU A 631 -30.71 -23.01 -29.37
CA GLU A 631 -29.42 -22.61 -28.80
C GLU A 631 -29.29 -21.07 -28.61
N LEU A 632 -30.04 -20.28 -29.39
CA LEU A 632 -30.03 -18.82 -29.39
C LEU A 632 -31.24 -18.21 -28.67
N GLN A 633 -32.22 -19.03 -28.24
CA GLN A 633 -33.38 -18.58 -27.44
C GLN A 633 -33.00 -17.78 -26.17
N PRO A 634 -31.90 -18.12 -25.46
CA PRO A 634 -31.45 -17.34 -24.30
C PRO A 634 -31.09 -15.87 -24.60
N LEU A 635 -30.86 -15.49 -25.87
CA LEU A 635 -30.66 -14.08 -26.25
C LEU A 635 -31.91 -13.21 -26.04
N VAL A 636 -33.09 -13.84 -26.01
CA VAL A 636 -34.40 -13.18 -25.84
C VAL A 636 -34.88 -13.27 -24.40
N THR A 637 -34.78 -14.45 -23.78
CA THR A 637 -35.28 -14.71 -22.42
C THR A 637 -34.29 -14.29 -21.33
N GLY A 638 -33.00 -14.17 -21.65
CA GLY A 638 -31.93 -14.00 -20.67
C GLY A 638 -31.52 -15.34 -20.04
N LEU A 639 -30.45 -15.31 -19.24
CA LEU A 639 -30.03 -16.46 -18.42
C LEU A 639 -30.86 -16.50 -17.14
N ASP A 640 -31.75 -17.47 -16.99
CA ASP A 640 -32.39 -17.77 -15.71
C ASP A 640 -31.45 -18.66 -14.86
N ASP A 641 -31.18 -18.24 -13.63
CA ASP A 641 -30.24 -18.92 -12.71
C ASP A 641 -30.77 -20.29 -12.21
N GLN A 642 -31.98 -20.72 -12.63
CA GLN A 642 -32.61 -21.99 -12.24
C GLN A 642 -32.55 -23.12 -13.28
N ASP A 643 -32.15 -22.86 -14.52
CA ASP A 643 -32.07 -23.90 -15.56
C ASP A 643 -30.69 -24.58 -15.56
N SER A 644 -30.56 -25.57 -14.68
CA SER A 644 -29.41 -26.48 -14.59
C SER A 644 -29.40 -27.59 -15.65
N ASP A 645 -30.20 -27.50 -16.72
CA ASP A 645 -30.17 -28.48 -17.82
C ASP A 645 -29.11 -28.13 -18.86
N HIS A 646 -27.97 -28.80 -18.69
CA HIS A 646 -26.63 -28.33 -19.05
C HIS A 646 -26.09 -28.75 -20.44
N SER A 647 -26.91 -29.12 -21.44
CA SER A 647 -26.38 -29.78 -22.65
C SER A 647 -26.63 -29.12 -24.01
N VAL A 648 -27.34 -27.99 -24.10
CA VAL A 648 -27.80 -27.45 -25.42
C VAL A 648 -27.37 -26.00 -25.69
N ILE A 649 -26.74 -25.30 -24.73
CA ILE A 649 -26.37 -23.89 -24.92
C ILE A 649 -24.96 -23.79 -25.49
N ASP A 650 -24.82 -23.13 -26.65
CA ASP A 650 -23.53 -22.78 -27.24
C ASP A 650 -22.66 -22.01 -26.20
N PRO A 651 -21.43 -22.47 -25.92
CA PRO A 651 -20.55 -21.83 -24.95
C PRO A 651 -20.28 -20.35 -25.26
N VAL A 652 -20.25 -19.94 -26.52
CA VAL A 652 -20.05 -18.55 -26.96
C VAL A 652 -21.25 -17.68 -26.59
N VAL A 653 -22.47 -18.19 -26.77
CA VAL A 653 -23.71 -17.51 -26.39
C VAL A 653 -23.78 -17.33 -24.88
N ARG A 654 -23.40 -18.37 -24.12
CA ARG A 654 -23.32 -18.29 -22.66
C ARG A 654 -22.30 -17.24 -22.21
N LEU A 655 -21.12 -17.21 -22.83
CA LEU A 655 -20.07 -16.23 -22.53
C LEU A 655 -20.55 -14.81 -22.85
N PHE A 656 -21.22 -14.60 -23.99
CA PHE A 656 -21.80 -13.33 -24.41
C PHE A 656 -22.85 -12.84 -23.40
N LEU A 657 -23.80 -13.69 -22.98
CA LEU A 657 -24.82 -13.33 -22.00
C LEU A 657 -24.24 -13.04 -20.62
N LYS A 658 -23.23 -13.80 -20.19
CA LYS A 658 -22.48 -13.53 -18.94
C LYS A 658 -21.80 -12.15 -19.01
N ARG A 659 -21.20 -11.79 -20.16
CA ARG A 659 -20.61 -10.47 -20.41
C ARG A 659 -21.67 -9.35 -20.35
N GLN A 660 -22.85 -9.55 -20.94
CA GLN A 660 -23.93 -8.58 -20.87
C GLN A 660 -24.47 -8.37 -19.45
N LYS A 661 -24.75 -9.45 -18.71
CA LYS A 661 -25.19 -9.39 -17.30
C LYS A 661 -24.17 -8.60 -16.47
N ARG A 662 -22.87 -8.89 -16.66
CA ARG A 662 -21.77 -8.13 -16.04
C ARG A 662 -21.79 -6.64 -16.39
N MET A 663 -21.96 -6.28 -17.67
CA MET A 663 -22.03 -4.88 -18.08
C MET A 663 -23.25 -4.16 -17.50
N GLN A 664 -24.41 -4.82 -17.45
CA GLN A 664 -25.62 -4.27 -16.84
C GLN A 664 -25.46 -4.07 -15.33
N GLU A 665 -24.85 -5.02 -14.62
CA GLU A 665 -24.54 -4.88 -13.20
C GLU A 665 -23.55 -3.74 -12.94
N VAL A 666 -22.49 -3.62 -13.74
CA VAL A 666 -21.53 -2.50 -13.65
C VAL A 666 -22.23 -1.17 -13.90
N LYS A 667 -23.12 -1.10 -14.90
CA LYS A 667 -23.94 0.10 -15.17
C LYS A 667 -24.87 0.42 -13.99
N LYS A 668 -25.60 -0.56 -13.47
CA LYS A 668 -26.44 -0.43 -12.27
C LYS A 668 -25.63 0.06 -11.07
N ARG A 669 -24.39 -0.42 -10.92
CA ARG A 669 -23.47 0.06 -9.86
C ARG A 669 -23.02 1.50 -10.07
N ARG A 670 -22.75 1.91 -11.32
CA ARG A 670 -22.41 3.30 -11.65
C ARG A 670 -23.60 4.25 -11.44
N GLU A 671 -24.81 3.79 -11.72
CA GLU A 671 -26.05 4.57 -11.57
C GLU A 671 -26.64 4.49 -10.15
N ALA A 672 -26.13 3.60 -9.29
CA ALA A 672 -26.59 3.43 -7.92
C ALA A 672 -26.48 4.71 -7.08
N SER A 673 -27.52 4.98 -6.29
CA SER A 673 -27.58 6.14 -5.41
C SER A 673 -26.50 6.10 -4.32
N MET A 674 -26.16 7.26 -3.75
CA MET A 674 -25.20 7.34 -2.63
C MET A 674 -25.65 6.51 -1.43
N VAL A 675 -26.96 6.40 -1.19
CA VAL A 675 -27.53 5.61 -0.10
C VAL A 675 -27.33 4.12 -0.35
N GLU A 676 -27.61 3.63 -1.55
CA GLU A 676 -27.39 2.22 -1.92
C GLU A 676 -25.91 1.83 -1.82
N ARG A 677 -25.01 2.70 -2.29
CA ARG A 677 -23.57 2.49 -2.18
C ARG A 677 -23.13 2.41 -0.72
N PHE A 678 -23.63 3.30 0.12
CA PHE A 678 -23.34 3.30 1.55
C PHE A 678 -23.90 2.05 2.23
N GLN A 679 -25.13 1.65 1.94
CA GLN A 679 -25.75 0.46 2.51
C GLN A 679 -24.98 -0.81 2.13
N ARG A 680 -24.61 -0.98 0.85
CA ARG A 680 -23.79 -2.11 0.41
C ARG A 680 -22.41 -2.11 1.09
N PHE A 681 -21.77 -0.95 1.18
CA PHE A 681 -20.49 -0.81 1.88
C PHE A 681 -20.63 -1.18 3.37
N ALA A 682 -21.62 -0.62 4.06
CA ALA A 682 -21.86 -0.86 5.48
C ALA A 682 -22.17 -2.32 5.77
N SER A 683 -23.03 -2.96 4.97
CA SER A 683 -23.34 -4.38 5.10
C SER A 683 -22.11 -5.25 4.89
N LYS A 684 -21.36 -5.05 3.80
CA LYS A 684 -20.12 -5.79 3.54
C LYS A 684 -19.12 -5.67 4.69
N LYS A 685 -18.93 -4.47 5.21
CA LYS A 685 -18.02 -4.23 6.35
C LYS A 685 -18.57 -4.85 7.64
N TYR A 686 -19.88 -4.82 7.88
CA TYR A 686 -20.51 -5.48 9.00
C TYR A 686 -20.25 -6.98 9.01
N TYR A 687 -20.51 -7.69 7.90
CA TYR A 687 -20.31 -9.14 7.83
C TYR A 687 -18.83 -9.54 7.96
N SER A 688 -17.91 -8.78 7.34
CA SER A 688 -16.46 -9.01 7.47
C SER A 688 -15.98 -8.84 8.93
N ILE A 689 -16.38 -7.75 9.59
CA ILE A 689 -16.01 -7.47 10.99
C ILE A 689 -16.66 -8.50 11.93
N ARG A 690 -17.94 -8.82 11.73
CA ARG A 690 -18.68 -9.83 12.50
C ARG A 690 -17.99 -11.18 12.42
N ARG A 691 -17.62 -11.64 11.22
CA ARG A 691 -16.88 -12.89 11.02
C ARG A 691 -15.60 -12.92 11.84
N GLY A 692 -14.77 -11.88 11.74
CA GLY A 692 -13.50 -11.80 12.48
C GLY A 692 -13.69 -11.94 13.99
N PHE A 693 -14.68 -11.24 14.57
CA PHE A 693 -14.97 -11.35 16.01
C PHE A 693 -15.56 -12.70 16.42
N LEU A 694 -16.47 -13.27 15.61
CA LEU A 694 -17.04 -14.60 15.89
C LEU A 694 -15.95 -15.69 15.85
N MET A 695 -15.11 -15.67 14.82
CA MET A 695 -13.98 -16.62 14.71
C MET A 695 -12.98 -16.44 15.86
N THR A 696 -12.71 -15.20 16.27
CA THR A 696 -11.89 -14.93 17.44
C THR A 696 -12.53 -15.48 18.72
N ALA A 697 -13.84 -15.30 18.91
CA ALA A 697 -14.54 -15.83 20.08
C ALA A 697 -14.52 -17.38 20.12
N ILE A 698 -14.70 -18.03 18.98
CA ILE A 698 -14.57 -19.49 18.82
C ILE A 698 -13.16 -19.94 19.23
N ALA A 699 -12.12 -19.28 18.71
CA ALA A 699 -10.72 -19.59 19.03
C ALA A 699 -10.39 -19.39 20.51
N LEU A 700 -10.81 -18.27 21.10
CA LEU A 700 -10.59 -17.99 22.53
C LEU A 700 -11.28 -19.02 23.43
N ARG A 701 -12.49 -19.46 23.05
CA ARG A 701 -13.17 -20.56 23.74
C ARG A 701 -12.37 -21.85 23.61
N ASN A 702 -11.93 -22.22 22.39
CA ASN A 702 -11.15 -23.44 22.17
C ASN A 702 -9.88 -23.47 23.03
N LEU A 703 -9.19 -22.33 23.18
CA LEU A 703 -8.03 -22.21 24.05
C LEU A 703 -8.37 -22.34 25.55
N ALA A 704 -9.54 -21.87 25.97
CA ALA A 704 -9.93 -21.85 27.37
C ALA A 704 -10.51 -23.18 27.87
N VAL A 705 -11.33 -23.87 27.06
CA VAL A 705 -12.09 -25.07 27.46
C VAL A 705 -11.84 -26.30 26.58
N GLY A 706 -11.00 -26.18 25.55
CA GLY A 706 -10.72 -27.25 24.59
C GLY A 706 -11.65 -27.25 23.37
N LEU A 707 -11.32 -28.10 22.40
CA LEU A 707 -12.08 -28.26 21.15
C LEU A 707 -13.42 -28.96 21.40
N PRO A 708 -14.55 -28.38 20.96
CA PRO A 708 -15.85 -29.06 21.01
C PRO A 708 -15.94 -30.18 19.95
N PRO A 709 -17.01 -31.00 19.96
CA PRO A 709 -17.28 -31.96 18.90
C PRO A 709 -17.28 -31.31 17.52
N LEU A 710 -16.77 -32.04 16.51
CA LEU A 710 -16.57 -31.51 15.15
C LEU A 710 -17.86 -30.92 14.55
N GLU A 711 -19.01 -31.58 14.75
CA GLU A 711 -20.29 -31.11 14.23
C GLU A 711 -20.69 -29.74 14.80
N GLN A 712 -20.44 -29.51 16.08
CA GLN A 712 -20.68 -28.21 16.70
C GLN A 712 -19.73 -27.15 16.12
N LEU A 713 -18.44 -27.48 15.99
CA LEU A 713 -17.45 -26.56 15.43
C LEU A 713 -17.80 -26.17 13.98
N THR A 714 -18.21 -27.14 13.15
CA THR A 714 -18.61 -26.89 11.76
C THR A 714 -19.82 -25.96 11.69
N ARG A 715 -20.84 -26.16 12.54
CA ARG A 715 -22.01 -25.27 12.61
C ARG A 715 -21.64 -23.84 13.03
N GLU A 716 -20.76 -23.70 14.00
CA GLU A 716 -20.30 -22.39 14.47
C GLU A 716 -19.49 -21.64 13.40
N VAL A 717 -18.57 -22.33 12.73
CA VAL A 717 -17.80 -21.78 11.62
C VAL A 717 -18.71 -21.43 10.44
N ALA A 718 -19.71 -22.27 10.12
CA ALA A 718 -20.71 -21.98 9.10
C ALA A 718 -21.52 -20.72 9.44
N TYR A 719 -21.93 -20.56 10.71
CA TYR A 719 -22.61 -19.36 11.18
C TYR A 719 -21.73 -18.10 11.09
N ALA A 720 -20.45 -18.22 11.41
CA ALA A 720 -19.48 -17.13 11.28
C ALA A 720 -19.24 -16.75 9.80
N ASN A 721 -19.32 -17.72 8.88
CA ASN A 721 -19.15 -17.53 7.44
C ASN A 721 -20.42 -17.04 6.72
N MET A 722 -21.56 -16.91 7.40
CA MET A 722 -22.79 -16.40 6.77
C MET A 722 -22.57 -15.00 6.19
N LYS A 723 -22.85 -14.85 4.89
CA LYS A 723 -22.86 -13.58 4.17
C LYS A 723 -24.30 -13.11 3.93
N GLU A 724 -24.46 -11.89 3.42
CA GLU A 724 -25.77 -11.35 3.03
C GLU A 724 -26.31 -12.14 1.81
N PRO A 725 -27.62 -12.49 1.77
CA PRO A 725 -28.19 -13.35 0.71
C PRO A 725 -28.02 -12.83 -0.73
N GLU A 726 -27.77 -11.53 -0.95
CA GLU A 726 -27.51 -10.97 -2.29
C GLU A 726 -26.04 -11.02 -2.73
N THR A 727 -25.10 -11.47 -1.87
CA THR A 727 -23.65 -11.37 -2.15
C THR A 727 -23.02 -12.60 -2.83
N ASP A 728 -23.76 -13.69 -3.06
CA ASP A 728 -23.22 -14.90 -3.71
C ASP A 728 -22.83 -14.66 -5.19
N GLN A 729 -23.43 -13.67 -5.84
CA GLN A 729 -23.08 -13.22 -7.20
C GLN A 729 -21.84 -12.28 -7.22
N ASP A 730 -21.58 -11.57 -6.11
CA ASP A 730 -20.64 -10.43 -6.05
C ASP A 730 -19.15 -10.82 -5.91
N GLU A 731 -18.81 -11.99 -5.36
CA GLU A 731 -17.41 -12.44 -5.20
C GLU A 731 -16.87 -13.23 -6.40
N ARG A 732 -17.70 -14.04 -7.08
CA ARG A 732 -17.29 -14.71 -8.34
C ARG A 732 -16.85 -13.70 -9.40
N LEU A 733 -17.48 -12.52 -9.40
CA LEU A 733 -17.15 -11.43 -10.30
C LEU A 733 -15.87 -10.68 -9.95
N LYS A 734 -15.31 -10.84 -8.74
CA LYS A 734 -14.05 -10.21 -8.29
C LYS A 734 -12.84 -11.12 -8.51
N ASP A 735 -12.99 -12.42 -8.30
CA ASP A 735 -11.91 -13.40 -8.55
C ASP A 735 -11.63 -13.55 -10.06
N GLU A 736 -12.59 -13.20 -10.93
CA GLU A 736 -12.42 -13.13 -12.39
C GLU A 736 -11.88 -11.75 -12.90
N VAL A 737 -11.66 -10.73 -12.03
CA VAL A 737 -11.18 -9.38 -12.44
C VAL A 737 -9.71 -9.35 -12.79
N GLY A 738 -8.96 -10.43 -12.53
CA GLY A 738 -7.56 -10.55 -12.92
C GLY A 738 -7.31 -10.51 -14.44
N HIS A 739 -8.36 -10.62 -15.25
CA HIS A 739 -8.32 -10.45 -16.71
C HIS A 739 -9.11 -9.19 -17.11
N GLY A 740 -8.65 -8.03 -16.65
CA GLY A 740 -9.28 -6.74 -16.91
C GLY A 740 -9.10 -6.20 -18.34
N GLU A 741 -8.38 -6.93 -19.19
CA GLU A 741 -8.06 -6.54 -20.57
C GLU A 741 -8.27 -7.70 -21.58
N LEU A 742 -9.42 -8.39 -21.48
CA LEU A 742 -10.01 -9.20 -22.56
C LEU A 742 -11.50 -8.85 -22.72
#